data_AF-A0A5C7CJ42-F1
#
_entry.id   AF-A0A5C7CJ42-F1
#
_cell.length_a   1.000
_cell.length_b   1.000
_cell.length_c   1.000
_cell.angle_alpha   90.00
_cell.angle_beta   90.00
_cell.angle_gamma   90.00
#
_symmetry.space_group_name_H-M   'P 1'
#
loop_
_entity.id
_entity.type
_entity.pdbx_description
1 polymer ?
#
loop_
_entity_poly.entity_id
_entity_poly.type
_entity_poly.pdbx_seq_one_letter_code
_entity_poly.pdbx_strand_id
1 'polypeptide(L)'
;MNNLSATATVINDTDVTSQLGSINNGYTNVHAQLGVTLSRFGADPTGNTDCREIFQQALDYAATTQHKTVWIDGTFLITGDVSLKVPVGVTVRGYRTGRNQSIMTAGFNPKAEPSVLLVRTKPATQGEPGTNLFECTISPSFDGFVIYYDEQPKNITDPAMFIQYGYTFHTVGRSCSVTNILYAGAWNFFSQQGEAPFCQNIYGFAYGIDFHVEKCADVGVFDNIHCNPNVVRPNFSTITAAAKLETSIMFDFSEHDGMMLSNIHGFGKGVVFNNDQKGTTRLMTLSGSNFLFDKCGTLVNSNASGARIVDFFGGTFIHDYARLKGMMTLSNSTQTQIAQYYLNGWKFQLGSPLLGDSTDTFFYFADPAGCSLILNSAILPSKGTLELNNPLKSNMMNGDITIGSRRINLERTYGSYIPNSRLLTVDQNNGMPMGFNISGNGVKVVAQEVTSSNTATSYYSGLLNRTFDVNQTGTMTVMAYATAIGDSPGIRVTATDDNYTEATKIEKKIPWTIEGGYYVARITIESTPLYSIWDICCAAPSISGGALRMHSVSLIPSPVFNYSSELREPPLLKSQVGSMATTMLLQANTPTMLQRSVWGKTSGVARVYLKTDTTVAIFTLYKLKDSEPVTVVKDVYYQDGDDVLNLTWPTGGRLTLSSSAGGNIQIRIDGA
;
A
#
# COMPACT_ATOMS: atom_id res chain seq x y z
N MET A 1 -21.14 -42.04 -59.38
CA MET A 1 -19.96 -42.08 -58.49
C MET A 1 -18.72 -41.71 -59.30
N ASN A 2 -18.53 -40.41 -59.56
CA ASN A 2 -17.45 -39.85 -60.37
C ASN A 2 -16.67 -38.81 -59.54
N ASN A 3 -15.35 -38.80 -59.80
CA ASN A 3 -14.27 -37.93 -59.33
C ASN A 3 -14.61 -36.50 -58.88
N LEU A 4 -14.01 -36.08 -57.76
CA LEU A 4 -13.62 -34.68 -57.49
C LEU A 4 -12.25 -34.64 -56.82
N SER A 5 -11.21 -34.54 -57.65
CA SER A 5 -9.93 -33.92 -57.31
C SER A 5 -10.03 -32.44 -57.70
N ALA A 6 -9.98 -31.53 -56.74
CA ALA A 6 -9.75 -30.11 -57.00
C ALA A 6 -8.62 -29.63 -56.09
N THR A 7 -7.44 -29.59 -56.68
CA THR A 7 -6.23 -28.93 -56.19
C THR A 7 -6.52 -27.45 -55.94
N ALA A 8 -6.35 -27.00 -54.70
CA ALA A 8 -6.29 -25.59 -54.37
C ALA A 8 -5.13 -24.95 -55.15
N THR A 9 -5.45 -24.01 -56.02
CA THR A 9 -4.48 -23.24 -56.78
C THR A 9 -3.73 -22.33 -55.81
N VAL A 10 -2.46 -22.65 -55.56
CA VAL A 10 -1.51 -21.72 -54.94
C VAL A 10 -1.36 -20.54 -55.89
N ILE A 11 -1.83 -19.36 -55.48
CA ILE A 11 -1.58 -18.12 -56.20
C ILE A 11 -0.10 -17.79 -55.95
N ASN A 12 0.72 -17.94 -57.00
CA ASN A 12 2.13 -17.58 -56.99
C ASN A 12 2.30 -16.06 -56.83
N ASP A 13 3.35 -15.71 -56.09
CA ASP A 13 3.71 -14.41 -55.51
C ASP A 13 4.16 -13.33 -56.52
N THR A 14 3.54 -13.27 -57.71
CA THR A 14 3.97 -12.37 -58.80
C THR A 14 2.88 -11.56 -59.48
N ASP A 15 1.67 -11.43 -58.92
CA ASP A 15 0.63 -10.67 -59.62
C ASP A 15 -0.33 -9.86 -58.73
N VAL A 16 0.22 -8.91 -57.98
CA VAL A 16 -0.54 -7.74 -57.47
C VAL A 16 -0.24 -6.51 -58.34
N THR A 17 -0.15 -6.72 -59.66
CA THR A 17 0.01 -5.66 -60.66
C THR A 17 -1.19 -5.51 -61.58
N SER A 18 -2.17 -6.40 -61.53
CA SER A 18 -3.33 -6.39 -62.45
C SER A 18 -4.59 -5.72 -61.91
N GLN A 19 -4.58 -5.12 -60.71
CA GLN A 19 -5.71 -4.33 -60.18
C GLN A 19 -5.37 -2.87 -59.82
N LEU A 20 -4.13 -2.43 -60.01
CA LEU A 20 -3.73 -1.04 -59.83
C LEU A 20 -3.26 -0.51 -61.18
N GLY A 21 -3.93 0.54 -61.67
CA GLY A 21 -3.69 1.15 -62.97
C GLY A 21 -2.20 1.38 -63.26
N SER A 22 -1.82 1.11 -64.50
CA SER A 22 -0.47 1.12 -65.04
C SER A 22 0.31 2.40 -64.70
N ILE A 23 1.19 2.34 -63.70
CA ILE A 23 2.35 3.23 -63.60
C ILE A 23 3.56 2.36 -63.28
N ASN A 24 4.39 2.14 -64.30
CA ASN A 24 5.68 1.46 -64.20
C ASN A 24 6.60 2.21 -63.22
N ASN A 25 6.82 1.64 -62.03
CA ASN A 25 7.96 1.98 -61.18
C ASN A 25 8.50 0.68 -60.57
N GLY A 26 9.70 0.27 -60.99
CA GLY A 26 10.36 -0.99 -60.65
C GLY A 26 10.83 -1.12 -59.19
N TYR A 27 9.91 -1.06 -58.23
CA TYR A 27 10.18 -1.15 -56.79
C TYR A 27 9.38 -2.27 -56.08
N THR A 28 8.83 -3.23 -56.82
CA THR A 28 7.92 -4.27 -56.29
C THR A 28 8.61 -5.38 -55.50
N ASN A 29 9.91 -5.66 -55.73
CA ASN A 29 10.56 -6.85 -55.14
C ASN A 29 11.32 -6.63 -53.81
N VAL A 30 11.59 -5.38 -53.39
CA VAL A 30 12.44 -5.12 -52.21
C VAL A 30 11.63 -4.93 -50.91
N HIS A 31 10.33 -4.61 -50.98
CA HIS A 31 9.52 -4.34 -49.77
C HIS A 31 8.55 -5.46 -49.39
N ALA A 32 8.17 -6.38 -50.28
CA ALA A 32 7.40 -7.57 -49.89
C ALA A 32 8.11 -8.41 -48.80
N GLN A 33 9.45 -8.33 -48.74
CA GLN A 33 10.30 -8.95 -47.70
C GLN A 33 10.33 -8.16 -46.37
N LEU A 34 9.63 -7.03 -46.23
CA LEU A 34 9.62 -6.20 -45.02
C LEU A 34 8.20 -5.75 -44.57
N GLY A 35 7.14 -6.18 -45.28
CA GLY A 35 5.75 -5.79 -45.05
C GLY A 35 5.18 -4.86 -46.13
N VAL A 36 3.91 -4.46 -46.00
CA VAL A 36 3.24 -3.54 -46.92
C VAL A 36 3.22 -2.11 -46.38
N THR A 37 3.27 -1.11 -47.25
CA THR A 37 3.17 0.33 -46.89
C THR A 37 1.80 0.85 -47.31
N LEU A 38 1.15 1.63 -46.43
CA LEU A 38 -0.22 2.11 -46.69
C LEU A 38 -0.32 2.97 -47.95
N SER A 39 0.63 3.89 -48.17
CA SER A 39 0.59 4.76 -49.35
C SER A 39 0.68 3.96 -50.65
N ARG A 40 1.53 2.92 -50.70
CA ARG A 40 1.68 2.04 -51.87
C ARG A 40 0.52 1.06 -52.05
N PHE A 41 -0.22 0.78 -50.97
CA PHE A 41 -1.46 0.03 -51.01
C PHE A 41 -2.64 0.88 -51.53
N GLY A 42 -2.42 2.17 -51.76
CA GLY A 42 -3.40 3.10 -52.36
C GLY A 42 -4.01 4.11 -51.38
N ALA A 43 -3.60 4.11 -50.11
CA ALA A 43 -4.14 5.06 -49.12
C ALA A 43 -3.59 6.47 -49.38
N ASP A 44 -4.40 7.50 -49.16
CA ASP A 44 -4.00 8.91 -49.29
C ASP A 44 -3.03 9.31 -48.16
N PRO A 45 -1.73 9.51 -48.44
CA PRO A 45 -0.72 9.78 -47.41
C PRO A 45 -0.72 11.25 -46.94
N THR A 46 -1.66 12.07 -47.43
CA THR A 46 -1.81 13.48 -47.02
C THR A 46 -2.83 13.67 -45.88
N GLY A 47 -3.61 12.62 -45.57
CA GLY A 47 -4.64 12.64 -44.55
C GLY A 47 -5.79 13.59 -44.89
N ASN A 48 -6.15 13.68 -46.17
CA ASN A 48 -7.30 14.47 -46.64
C ASN A 48 -8.51 13.59 -46.95
N THR A 49 -8.27 12.33 -47.35
CA THR A 49 -9.30 11.35 -47.70
C THR A 49 -9.30 10.20 -46.69
N ASP A 50 -10.50 9.71 -46.33
CA ASP A 50 -10.64 8.49 -45.51
C ASP A 50 -9.94 7.31 -46.20
N CYS A 51 -9.06 6.63 -45.48
CA CYS A 51 -8.36 5.45 -45.99
C CYS A 51 -8.70 4.16 -45.24
N ARG A 52 -9.73 4.17 -44.38
CA ARG A 52 -10.15 3.01 -43.58
C ARG A 52 -10.29 1.72 -44.39
N GLU A 53 -10.97 1.77 -45.54
CA GLU A 53 -11.16 0.58 -46.38
C GLU A 53 -9.84 0.03 -46.92
N ILE A 54 -8.95 0.92 -47.37
CA ILE A 54 -7.64 0.54 -47.92
C ILE A 54 -6.72 0.03 -46.82
N PHE A 55 -6.79 0.61 -45.61
CA PHE A 55 -6.06 0.11 -44.45
C PHE A 55 -6.55 -1.29 -44.07
N GLN A 56 -7.86 -1.54 -44.05
CA GLN A 56 -8.38 -2.89 -43.79
C GLN A 56 -7.84 -3.90 -44.81
N GLN A 57 -7.86 -3.57 -46.10
CA GLN A 57 -7.31 -4.44 -47.14
C GLN A 57 -5.81 -4.69 -46.97
N ALA A 58 -5.03 -3.68 -46.55
CA ALA A 58 -3.61 -3.82 -46.26
C ALA A 58 -3.35 -4.75 -45.07
N LEU A 59 -4.16 -4.65 -44.01
CA LEU A 59 -4.11 -5.56 -42.85
C LEU A 59 -4.41 -7.01 -43.27
N ASP A 60 -5.46 -7.21 -44.05
CA ASP A 60 -5.90 -8.53 -44.53
C ASP A 60 -4.82 -9.16 -45.43
N TYR A 61 -4.24 -8.37 -46.34
CA TYR A 61 -3.14 -8.83 -47.18
C TYR A 61 -1.89 -9.14 -46.36
N ALA A 62 -1.48 -8.26 -45.44
CA ALA A 62 -0.32 -8.48 -44.60
C ALA A 62 -0.42 -9.81 -43.82
N ALA A 63 -1.62 -10.18 -43.37
CA ALA A 63 -1.86 -11.46 -42.70
C ALA A 63 -1.46 -12.69 -43.52
N THR A 64 -1.47 -12.59 -44.84
CA THR A 64 -1.05 -13.66 -45.78
C THR A 64 0.45 -13.69 -46.05
N THR A 65 1.17 -12.63 -45.69
CA THR A 65 2.63 -12.52 -45.92
C THR A 65 3.43 -13.17 -44.77
N GLN A 66 4.69 -13.51 -45.04
CA GLN A 66 5.60 -14.03 -44.02
C GLN A 66 5.91 -13.02 -42.90
N HIS A 67 6.00 -11.73 -43.22
CA HIS A 67 6.41 -10.68 -42.28
C HIS A 67 5.25 -10.04 -41.51
N LYS A 68 3.99 -10.22 -41.96
CA LYS A 68 2.76 -9.76 -41.29
C LYS A 68 2.80 -8.29 -40.81
N THR A 69 3.43 -7.40 -41.57
CA THR A 69 3.63 -6.00 -41.14
C THR A 69 2.95 -5.02 -42.10
N VAL A 70 2.23 -4.05 -41.56
CA VAL A 70 1.70 -2.87 -42.26
C VAL A 70 2.41 -1.62 -41.75
N TRP A 71 3.00 -0.85 -42.66
CA TRP A 71 3.73 0.37 -42.38
C TRP A 71 2.87 1.62 -42.60
N ILE A 72 2.84 2.50 -41.60
CA ILE A 72 2.27 3.84 -41.65
C ILE A 72 3.38 4.79 -42.12
N ASP A 73 3.42 5.07 -43.42
CA ASP A 73 4.49 5.82 -44.08
C ASP A 73 4.14 7.28 -44.46
N GLY A 74 3.05 7.80 -43.91
CA GLY A 74 2.55 9.14 -44.17
C GLY A 74 1.58 9.61 -43.08
N THR A 75 0.73 10.58 -43.44
CA THR A 75 -0.42 10.98 -42.62
C THR A 75 -1.67 10.38 -43.23
N PHE A 76 -2.46 9.66 -42.45
CA PHE A 76 -3.65 8.95 -42.93
C PHE A 76 -4.87 9.33 -42.11
N LEU A 77 -6.00 9.57 -42.77
CA LEU A 77 -7.27 9.88 -42.11
C LEU A 77 -8.11 8.61 -42.00
N ILE A 78 -8.61 8.33 -40.80
CA ILE A 78 -9.55 7.25 -40.51
C ILE A 78 -10.83 7.85 -39.92
N THR A 79 -11.95 7.67 -40.61
CA THR A 79 -13.26 8.20 -40.18
C THR A 79 -14.36 7.14 -40.32
N GLY A 80 -15.48 7.33 -39.62
CA GLY A 80 -16.66 6.47 -39.74
C GLY A 80 -16.93 5.61 -38.50
N ASP A 81 -17.81 4.63 -38.66
CA ASP A 81 -18.41 3.85 -37.57
C ASP A 81 -17.93 2.39 -37.49
N VAL A 82 -16.97 2.00 -38.32
CA VAL A 82 -16.39 0.64 -38.37
C VAL A 82 -14.94 0.65 -37.90
N SER A 83 -14.62 -0.21 -36.93
CA SER A 83 -13.26 -0.44 -36.42
C SER A 83 -12.38 -1.17 -37.46
N LEU A 84 -11.08 -0.86 -37.51
CA LEU A 84 -10.09 -1.65 -38.23
C LEU A 84 -9.85 -2.98 -37.50
N LYS A 85 -10.11 -4.10 -38.16
CA LYS A 85 -9.89 -5.44 -37.61
C LYS A 85 -8.45 -5.85 -37.91
N VAL A 86 -7.64 -6.02 -36.87
CA VAL A 86 -6.24 -6.43 -37.00
C VAL A 86 -6.13 -7.95 -36.94
N PRO A 87 -5.68 -8.63 -38.02
CA PRO A 87 -5.57 -10.08 -38.04
C PRO A 87 -4.50 -10.62 -37.08
N VAL A 88 -4.57 -11.92 -36.80
CA VAL A 88 -3.67 -12.61 -35.87
C VAL A 88 -2.20 -12.44 -36.25
N GLY A 89 -1.39 -11.97 -35.29
CA GLY A 89 0.04 -11.79 -35.44
C GLY A 89 0.46 -10.62 -36.33
N VAL A 90 -0.49 -9.78 -36.79
CA VAL A 90 -0.17 -8.63 -37.64
C VAL A 90 0.41 -7.49 -36.79
N THR A 91 1.48 -6.90 -37.31
CA THR A 91 2.14 -5.72 -36.75
C THR A 91 1.77 -4.48 -37.54
N VAL A 92 1.35 -3.41 -36.86
CA VAL A 92 1.18 -2.08 -37.45
C VAL A 92 2.32 -1.19 -36.97
N ARG A 93 3.09 -0.63 -37.90
CA ARG A 93 4.36 0.01 -37.57
C ARG A 93 4.56 1.36 -38.25
N GLY A 94 5.09 2.33 -37.52
CA GLY A 94 5.59 3.59 -38.07
C GLY A 94 7.10 3.74 -37.87
N TYR A 95 7.61 4.95 -38.07
CA TYR A 95 9.04 5.25 -38.02
C TYR A 95 9.53 5.90 -36.72
N ARG A 96 8.63 6.16 -35.76
CA ARG A 96 8.96 6.79 -34.49
C ARG A 96 9.66 5.80 -33.56
N THR A 97 10.67 6.28 -32.82
CA THR A 97 11.36 5.49 -31.80
C THR A 97 11.51 6.28 -30.50
N GLY A 98 11.34 5.61 -29.37
CA GLY A 98 11.53 6.19 -28.04
C GLY A 98 10.43 7.16 -27.63
N ARG A 99 10.40 7.56 -26.36
CA ARG A 99 9.41 8.50 -25.81
C ARG A 99 9.88 9.95 -26.00
N ASN A 100 9.04 10.81 -26.56
CA ASN A 100 9.28 12.27 -26.59
C ASN A 100 7.96 13.04 -26.40
N GLN A 101 8.07 14.32 -26.03
CA GLN A 101 6.95 15.24 -25.99
C GLN A 101 6.81 15.86 -27.39
N SER A 102 5.72 15.53 -28.10
CA SER A 102 5.44 15.87 -29.52
C SER A 102 5.79 17.32 -29.93
N ILE A 103 6.09 17.53 -31.21
CA ILE A 103 6.18 18.87 -31.82
C ILE A 103 4.88 19.68 -31.66
N MET A 104 3.73 19.00 -31.49
CA MET A 104 2.44 19.64 -31.22
C MET A 104 2.46 20.48 -29.94
N THR A 105 3.32 20.16 -28.98
CA THR A 105 3.51 20.93 -27.75
C THR A 105 4.02 22.35 -28.04
N ALA A 106 4.76 22.55 -29.13
CA ALA A 106 5.26 23.85 -29.59
C ALA A 106 4.31 24.52 -30.59
N GLY A 107 3.08 24.00 -30.77
CA GLY A 107 2.07 24.58 -31.66
C GLY A 107 2.24 24.21 -33.14
N PHE A 108 3.16 23.30 -33.48
CA PHE A 108 3.32 22.81 -34.85
C PHE A 108 2.14 21.93 -35.28
N ASN A 109 1.95 21.84 -36.60
CA ASN A 109 0.93 20.99 -37.21
C ASN A 109 1.22 19.50 -36.88
N PRO A 110 0.25 18.75 -36.31
CA PRO A 110 0.36 17.31 -36.08
C PRO A 110 0.79 16.50 -37.30
N LYS A 111 0.38 16.91 -38.52
CA LYS A 111 0.77 16.26 -39.79
C LYS A 111 2.28 16.30 -40.08
N ALA A 112 3.06 17.09 -39.33
CA ALA A 112 4.51 17.16 -39.46
C ALA A 112 5.25 16.11 -38.59
N GLU A 113 4.53 15.38 -37.72
CA GLU A 113 5.09 14.20 -37.06
C GLU A 113 5.28 13.06 -38.09
N PRO A 114 6.24 12.14 -37.86
CA PRO A 114 6.36 10.94 -38.68
C PRO A 114 5.22 9.95 -38.36
N SER A 115 4.68 9.29 -39.39
CA SER A 115 3.70 8.19 -39.27
C SER A 115 2.47 8.58 -38.45
N VAL A 116 1.53 9.31 -39.05
CA VAL A 116 0.38 9.91 -38.33
C VAL A 116 -0.93 9.25 -38.75
N LEU A 117 -1.76 8.89 -37.77
CA LEU A 117 -3.18 8.60 -37.96
C LEU A 117 -4.01 9.75 -37.40
N LEU A 118 -4.76 10.42 -38.28
CA LEU A 118 -5.84 11.34 -37.90
C LEU A 118 -7.11 10.53 -37.72
N VAL A 119 -7.74 10.64 -36.56
CA VAL A 119 -8.84 9.74 -36.17
C VAL A 119 -10.11 10.53 -35.88
N ARG A 120 -11.19 10.15 -36.57
CA ARG A 120 -12.54 10.70 -36.44
C ARG A 120 -13.58 9.59 -36.44
N THR A 121 -13.40 8.61 -35.55
CA THR A 121 -14.36 7.51 -35.40
C THR A 121 -15.67 8.00 -34.79
N LYS A 122 -16.78 7.28 -35.03
CA LYS A 122 -18.09 7.60 -34.45
C LYS A 122 -17.97 7.68 -32.91
N PRO A 123 -18.33 8.81 -32.28
CA PRO A 123 -18.31 8.93 -30.83
C PRO A 123 -19.48 8.18 -30.19
N ALA A 124 -19.38 7.93 -28.88
CA ALA A 124 -20.45 7.35 -28.09
C ALA A 124 -21.68 8.27 -28.07
N THR A 125 -22.86 7.66 -28.01
CA THR A 125 -24.14 8.32 -27.73
C THR A 125 -24.81 7.64 -26.54
N GLN A 126 -25.90 8.21 -26.02
CA GLN A 126 -26.60 7.60 -24.89
C GLN A 126 -27.00 6.14 -25.21
N GLY A 127 -26.38 5.17 -24.52
CA GLY A 127 -26.61 3.74 -24.70
C GLY A 127 -25.81 3.04 -25.81
N GLU A 128 -25.02 3.76 -26.61
CA GLU A 128 -24.14 3.18 -27.64
C GLU A 128 -22.68 3.57 -27.41
N PRO A 129 -21.74 2.62 -27.28
CA PRO A 129 -20.32 2.94 -27.15
C PRO A 129 -19.77 3.54 -28.46
N GLY A 130 -18.73 4.37 -28.33
CA GLY A 130 -18.02 4.91 -29.50
C GLY A 130 -17.27 3.80 -30.25
N THR A 131 -17.08 3.99 -31.56
CA THR A 131 -16.35 3.06 -32.42
C THR A 131 -14.86 3.06 -32.04
N ASN A 132 -14.33 1.87 -31.75
CA ASN A 132 -12.90 1.66 -31.51
C ASN A 132 -12.09 1.90 -32.80
N LEU A 133 -10.85 2.37 -32.69
CA LEU A 133 -10.00 2.49 -33.88
C LEU A 133 -9.53 1.12 -34.34
N PHE A 134 -8.84 0.37 -33.48
CA PHE A 134 -8.37 -0.98 -33.74
C PHE A 134 -9.10 -1.99 -32.87
N GLU A 135 -9.59 -3.06 -33.49
CA GLU A 135 -10.05 -4.27 -32.81
C GLU A 135 -9.17 -5.45 -33.14
N CYS A 136 -8.67 -6.11 -32.10
CA CYS A 136 -7.65 -7.14 -32.23
C CYS A 136 -8.01 -8.40 -31.44
N THR A 137 -7.48 -9.54 -31.88
CA THR A 137 -7.69 -10.82 -31.20
C THR A 137 -6.39 -11.35 -30.60
N ILE A 138 -5.50 -11.95 -31.39
CA ILE A 138 -4.35 -12.71 -30.88
C ILE A 138 -3.03 -12.11 -31.37
N SER A 139 -2.17 -11.76 -30.41
CA SER A 139 -0.76 -11.36 -30.63
C SER A 139 -0.53 -10.22 -31.65
N PRO A 140 -1.38 -9.16 -31.72
CA PRO A 140 -1.03 -7.98 -32.51
C PRO A 140 0.15 -7.23 -31.89
N SER A 141 0.83 -6.42 -32.69
CA SER A 141 1.85 -5.48 -32.22
C SER A 141 1.69 -4.12 -32.88
N PHE A 142 1.84 -3.05 -32.11
CA PHE A 142 1.76 -1.67 -32.58
C PHE A 142 3.02 -0.93 -32.18
N ASP A 143 3.72 -0.33 -33.14
CA ASP A 143 5.02 0.29 -32.87
C ASP A 143 5.21 1.61 -33.64
N GLY A 144 5.55 2.69 -32.93
CA GLY A 144 6.28 3.81 -33.54
C GLY A 144 5.46 4.77 -34.42
N PHE A 145 4.21 5.07 -34.07
CA PHE A 145 3.40 6.05 -34.80
C PHE A 145 2.61 6.98 -33.88
N VAL A 146 2.03 8.03 -34.47
CA VAL A 146 1.23 9.06 -33.79
C VAL A 146 -0.24 8.85 -34.08
N ILE A 147 -1.07 9.02 -33.05
CA ILE A 147 -2.53 8.92 -33.14
C ILE A 147 -3.12 10.23 -32.65
N TYR A 148 -3.84 10.93 -33.51
CA TYR A 148 -4.38 12.25 -33.17
C TYR A 148 -5.87 12.33 -33.51
N TYR A 149 -6.68 12.47 -32.47
CA TYR A 149 -8.10 12.77 -32.58
C TYR A 149 -8.26 14.28 -32.69
N ASP A 150 -8.26 14.77 -33.93
CA ASP A 150 -8.06 16.19 -34.22
C ASP A 150 -9.29 17.07 -33.96
N GLU A 151 -10.47 16.47 -33.88
CA GLU A 151 -11.74 17.16 -33.60
C GLU A 151 -12.00 17.35 -32.10
N GLN A 152 -11.23 16.70 -31.22
CA GLN A 152 -11.39 16.83 -29.78
C GLN A 152 -11.12 18.28 -29.32
N PRO A 153 -12.09 18.98 -28.72
CA PRO A 153 -11.91 20.39 -28.36
C PRO A 153 -10.80 20.60 -27.32
N LYS A 154 -10.01 21.66 -27.49
CA LYS A 154 -8.86 22.00 -26.62
C LYS A 154 -9.21 22.91 -25.44
N ASN A 155 -10.37 23.57 -25.50
CA ASN A 155 -10.83 24.58 -24.54
C ASN A 155 -12.19 24.15 -23.97
N ILE A 156 -12.17 23.19 -23.05
CA ILE A 156 -13.36 22.64 -22.41
C ILE A 156 -13.42 23.15 -20.97
N THR A 157 -14.61 23.56 -20.55
CA THR A 157 -14.94 23.90 -19.15
C THR A 157 -16.08 23.04 -18.63
N ASP A 158 -16.95 22.56 -19.52
CA ASP A 158 -18.06 21.66 -19.23
C ASP A 158 -17.69 20.23 -19.68
N PRO A 159 -17.65 19.24 -18.75
CA PRO A 159 -17.38 17.85 -19.09
C PRO A 159 -18.29 17.26 -20.18
N ALA A 160 -19.49 17.79 -20.40
CA ALA A 160 -20.38 17.32 -21.48
C ALA A 160 -19.84 17.63 -22.90
N MET A 161 -18.84 18.51 -23.04
CA MET A 161 -18.26 18.89 -24.32
C MET A 161 -17.16 17.94 -24.83
N PHE A 162 -16.75 16.95 -24.03
CA PHE A 162 -15.78 15.96 -24.51
C PHE A 162 -16.40 15.06 -25.57
N ILE A 163 -15.71 14.85 -26.70
CA ILE A 163 -16.09 13.83 -27.67
C ILE A 163 -15.68 12.47 -27.12
N GLN A 164 -16.64 11.59 -26.87
CA GLN A 164 -16.41 10.30 -26.22
C GLN A 164 -16.10 9.21 -27.25
N TYR A 165 -14.91 9.24 -27.85
CA TYR A 165 -14.45 8.19 -28.77
C TYR A 165 -14.35 6.80 -28.09
N GLY A 166 -14.42 5.73 -28.90
CA GLY A 166 -14.07 4.39 -28.45
C GLY A 166 -12.59 4.26 -28.06
N TYR A 167 -12.17 3.04 -27.69
CA TYR A 167 -10.76 2.77 -27.43
C TYR A 167 -9.94 2.85 -28.71
N THR A 168 -8.74 3.46 -28.63
CA THR A 168 -7.77 3.43 -29.72
C THR A 168 -7.33 1.99 -30.03
N PHE A 169 -6.99 1.23 -29.00
CA PHE A 169 -6.66 -0.19 -29.10
C PHE A 169 -7.64 -0.98 -28.23
N HIS A 170 -8.45 -1.84 -28.85
CA HIS A 170 -9.36 -2.73 -28.14
C HIS A 170 -9.02 -4.18 -28.46
N THR A 171 -8.67 -4.97 -27.45
CA THR A 171 -8.31 -6.37 -27.62
C THR A 171 -9.17 -7.26 -26.71
N VAL A 172 -9.76 -8.28 -27.33
CA VAL A 172 -10.68 -9.24 -26.66
C VAL A 172 -10.10 -10.66 -26.61
N GLY A 173 -8.82 -10.82 -26.98
CA GLY A 173 -8.19 -12.13 -27.16
C GLY A 173 -7.00 -12.35 -26.22
N ARG A 174 -5.79 -12.56 -26.78
CA ARG A 174 -4.55 -12.80 -26.00
C ARG A 174 -3.69 -11.52 -25.98
N SER A 175 -2.40 -11.66 -25.67
CA SER A 175 -1.43 -10.57 -25.53
C SER A 175 -1.42 -9.58 -26.69
N CYS A 176 -1.29 -8.29 -26.36
CA CYS A 176 -1.06 -7.19 -27.28
C CYS A 176 0.16 -6.39 -26.80
N SER A 177 0.98 -5.97 -27.76
CA SER A 177 2.12 -5.08 -27.51
C SER A 177 1.88 -3.72 -28.16
N VAL A 178 2.03 -2.65 -27.38
CA VAL A 178 1.95 -1.26 -27.84
C VAL A 178 3.22 -0.52 -27.43
N THR A 179 4.04 -0.12 -28.41
CA THR A 179 5.34 0.50 -28.15
C THR A 179 5.55 1.79 -28.93
N ASN A 180 6.29 2.72 -28.33
CA ASN A 180 6.72 3.96 -29.00
C ASN A 180 5.56 4.81 -29.57
N ILE A 181 4.36 4.68 -29.01
CA ILE A 181 3.18 5.41 -29.48
C ILE A 181 3.11 6.80 -28.84
N LEU A 182 2.72 7.78 -29.65
CA LEU A 182 2.27 9.07 -29.18
C LEU A 182 0.77 9.23 -29.47
N TYR A 183 -0.02 9.67 -28.51
CA TYR A 183 -1.46 9.84 -28.71
C TYR A 183 -1.95 11.16 -28.11
N ALA A 184 -2.94 11.78 -28.76
CA ALA A 184 -3.56 13.00 -28.27
C ALA A 184 -5.01 13.14 -28.72
N GLY A 185 -5.83 13.78 -27.89
CA GLY A 185 -7.25 13.99 -28.15
C GLY A 185 -8.12 12.74 -27.91
N ALA A 186 -7.55 11.63 -27.48
CA ALA A 186 -8.30 10.40 -27.24
C ALA A 186 -9.28 10.56 -26.06
N TRP A 187 -10.43 9.89 -26.13
CA TRP A 187 -11.26 9.68 -24.95
C TRP A 187 -10.77 8.47 -24.16
N ASN A 188 -10.59 7.33 -24.84
CA ASN A 188 -10.03 6.11 -24.29
C ASN A 188 -8.88 5.61 -25.17
N PHE A 189 -7.79 5.14 -24.57
CA PHE A 189 -6.59 4.75 -25.34
C PHE A 189 -6.47 3.23 -25.50
N PHE A 190 -6.18 2.49 -24.44
CA PHE A 190 -5.89 1.05 -24.51
C PHE A 190 -6.86 0.24 -23.67
N SER A 191 -7.39 -0.85 -24.24
CA SER A 191 -8.23 -1.85 -23.56
C SER A 191 -7.74 -3.24 -23.94
N GLN A 192 -7.43 -4.07 -22.96
CA GLN A 192 -7.07 -5.47 -23.18
C GLN A 192 -7.78 -6.43 -22.22
N GLN A 193 -8.23 -7.55 -22.78
CA GLN A 193 -8.55 -8.79 -22.07
C GLN A 193 -7.58 -9.91 -22.46
N GLY A 194 -7.43 -10.93 -21.62
CA GLY A 194 -6.63 -12.13 -21.94
C GLY A 194 -5.35 -12.31 -21.15
N GLU A 195 -4.18 -12.19 -21.77
CA GLU A 195 -2.89 -12.58 -21.18
C GLU A 195 -1.82 -11.52 -21.45
N ALA A 196 -0.98 -11.19 -20.46
CA ALA A 196 0.27 -10.42 -20.61
C ALA A 196 0.19 -9.14 -21.50
N PRO A 197 -0.50 -8.07 -21.07
CA PRO A 197 -0.43 -6.77 -21.76
C PRO A 197 0.99 -6.21 -21.69
N PHE A 198 1.47 -5.64 -22.80
CA PHE A 198 2.78 -5.00 -22.86
C PHE A 198 2.67 -3.59 -23.45
N CYS A 199 3.04 -2.57 -22.67
CA CYS A 199 3.04 -1.18 -23.10
C CYS A 199 4.36 -0.51 -22.74
N GLN A 200 5.06 0.07 -23.73
CA GLN A 200 6.35 0.72 -23.49
C GLN A 200 6.56 2.01 -24.29
N ASN A 201 7.25 2.99 -23.71
CA ASN A 201 7.66 4.24 -24.37
C ASN A 201 6.46 5.04 -24.92
N ILE A 202 5.44 5.19 -24.07
CA ILE A 202 4.18 5.84 -24.43
C ILE A 202 4.18 7.31 -23.96
N TYR A 203 3.73 8.23 -24.81
CA TYR A 203 3.47 9.62 -24.42
C TYR A 203 2.10 10.07 -24.94
N GLY A 204 1.24 10.60 -24.10
CA GLY A 204 -0.04 11.12 -24.56
C GLY A 204 -1.01 11.40 -23.44
N PHE A 205 -2.30 11.52 -23.74
CA PHE A 205 -3.33 11.67 -22.71
C PHE A 205 -4.71 11.33 -23.28
N ALA A 206 -5.42 10.45 -22.59
CA ALA A 206 -6.83 10.17 -22.81
C ALA A 206 -7.67 10.91 -21.75
N TYR A 207 -8.77 11.53 -22.13
CA TYR A 207 -9.61 12.28 -21.18
C TYR A 207 -10.40 11.36 -20.24
N GLY A 208 -10.82 10.20 -20.72
CA GLY A 208 -11.32 9.08 -19.94
C GLY A 208 -10.17 8.18 -19.47
N ILE A 209 -10.09 6.97 -20.02
CA ILE A 209 -9.20 5.91 -19.55
C ILE A 209 -7.96 5.77 -20.46
N ASP A 210 -6.74 5.85 -19.90
CA ASP A 210 -5.54 5.57 -20.70
C ASP A 210 -5.34 4.06 -20.89
N PHE A 211 -5.33 3.28 -19.81
CA PHE A 211 -5.09 1.83 -19.88
C PHE A 211 -6.14 1.08 -19.08
N HIS A 212 -7.00 0.36 -19.78
CA HIS A 212 -7.95 -0.58 -19.21
C HIS A 212 -7.43 -2.01 -19.42
N VAL A 213 -7.30 -2.78 -18.35
CA VAL A 213 -7.03 -4.22 -18.43
C VAL A 213 -8.06 -4.95 -17.58
N GLU A 214 -8.71 -5.93 -18.17
CA GLU A 214 -9.73 -6.74 -17.51
C GLU A 214 -9.48 -8.23 -17.76
N LYS A 215 -9.82 -9.09 -16.79
CA LYS A 215 -9.81 -10.56 -16.95
C LYS A 215 -8.48 -11.08 -17.50
N CYS A 216 -7.38 -10.61 -16.92
CA CYS A 216 -6.05 -10.96 -17.38
C CYS A 216 -5.43 -12.10 -16.55
N ALA A 217 -5.07 -13.21 -17.21
CA ALA A 217 -4.58 -14.43 -16.58
C ALA A 217 -3.04 -14.52 -16.43
N ASP A 218 -2.32 -13.46 -16.81
CA ASP A 218 -0.87 -13.40 -16.76
C ASP A 218 -0.40 -12.00 -16.39
N VAL A 219 0.90 -11.86 -16.14
CA VAL A 219 1.50 -10.61 -15.67
C VAL A 219 1.71 -9.63 -16.83
N GLY A 220 1.18 -8.41 -16.66
CA GLY A 220 1.38 -7.29 -17.58
C GLY A 220 2.63 -6.45 -17.28
N VAL A 221 3.14 -5.76 -18.29
CA VAL A 221 4.28 -4.83 -18.18
C VAL A 221 3.93 -3.48 -18.77
N PHE A 222 4.13 -2.44 -17.97
CA PHE A 222 3.93 -1.04 -18.33
C PHE A 222 5.21 -0.27 -17.97
N ASP A 223 5.95 0.20 -18.97
CA ASP A 223 7.26 0.83 -18.75
C ASP A 223 7.45 2.12 -19.55
N ASN A 224 8.02 3.15 -18.91
CA ASN A 224 8.32 4.44 -19.51
C ASN A 224 7.09 5.10 -20.16
N ILE A 225 6.02 5.26 -19.37
CA ILE A 225 4.72 5.80 -19.81
C ILE A 225 4.50 7.19 -19.22
N HIS A 226 4.18 8.15 -20.07
CA HIS A 226 3.84 9.52 -19.69
C HIS A 226 2.43 9.89 -20.17
N CYS A 227 1.46 9.82 -19.25
CA CYS A 227 0.12 10.34 -19.48
C CYS A 227 0.09 11.83 -19.09
N ASN A 228 0.35 12.71 -20.05
CA ASN A 228 0.42 14.15 -19.84
C ASN A 228 -0.31 14.91 -20.98
N PRO A 229 -1.39 15.66 -20.67
CA PRO A 229 -2.16 16.40 -21.68
C PRO A 229 -1.34 17.50 -22.36
N ASN A 230 -0.20 17.91 -21.77
CA ASN A 230 0.71 18.88 -22.38
C ASN A 230 1.30 18.41 -23.73
N VAL A 231 1.05 17.17 -24.18
CA VAL A 231 1.30 16.74 -25.57
C VAL A 231 0.71 17.72 -26.60
N VAL A 232 -0.46 18.29 -26.32
CA VAL A 232 -1.15 19.29 -27.17
C VAL A 232 -1.46 20.61 -26.45
N ARG A 233 -0.91 20.80 -25.24
CA ARG A 233 -1.08 22.02 -24.41
C ARG A 233 -2.53 22.51 -24.35
N PRO A 234 -3.51 21.69 -23.94
CA PRO A 234 -4.87 22.17 -23.78
C PRO A 234 -4.93 23.21 -22.65
N ASN A 235 -5.97 24.03 -22.66
CA ASN A 235 -6.20 24.97 -21.57
C ASN A 235 -6.32 24.22 -20.23
N PHE A 236 -5.89 24.87 -19.15
CA PHE A 236 -5.92 24.26 -17.83
C PHE A 236 -7.35 23.88 -17.40
N SER A 237 -8.35 24.65 -17.83
CA SER A 237 -9.77 24.34 -17.62
C SER A 237 -10.17 22.98 -18.18
N THR A 238 -9.62 22.58 -19.33
CA THR A 238 -9.87 21.29 -19.97
C THR A 238 -9.37 20.15 -19.09
N ILE A 239 -8.19 20.34 -18.50
CA ILE A 239 -7.57 19.36 -17.59
C ILE A 239 -8.40 19.25 -16.31
N THR A 240 -8.81 20.38 -15.75
CA THR A 240 -9.69 20.41 -14.56
C THR A 240 -11.04 19.76 -14.83
N ALA A 241 -11.67 20.00 -15.99
CA ALA A 241 -12.93 19.37 -16.37
C ALA A 241 -12.76 17.86 -16.54
N ALA A 242 -11.66 17.42 -17.17
CA ALA A 242 -11.36 16.02 -17.37
C ALA A 242 -11.10 15.28 -16.05
N ALA A 243 -10.29 15.84 -15.16
CA ALA A 243 -9.91 15.21 -13.88
C ALA A 243 -11.12 14.92 -12.97
N LYS A 244 -12.23 15.64 -13.15
CA LYS A 244 -13.48 15.47 -12.38
C LYS A 244 -14.39 14.39 -12.93
N LEU A 245 -14.16 13.90 -14.15
CA LEU A 245 -14.96 12.83 -14.76
C LEU A 245 -14.81 11.53 -13.97
N GLU A 246 -15.89 10.75 -13.90
CA GLU A 246 -15.82 9.44 -13.26
C GLU A 246 -14.90 8.45 -13.98
N THR A 247 -14.80 8.61 -15.29
CA THR A 247 -13.96 7.84 -16.19
C THR A 247 -12.52 8.33 -16.26
N SER A 248 -12.14 9.40 -15.54
CA SER A 248 -10.78 9.94 -15.53
C SER A 248 -9.83 9.04 -14.75
N ILE A 249 -9.35 7.99 -15.40
CA ILE A 249 -8.50 6.95 -14.81
C ILE A 249 -7.27 6.78 -15.69
N MET A 250 -6.08 6.74 -15.09
CA MET A 250 -4.86 6.44 -15.86
C MET A 250 -4.75 4.93 -16.12
N PHE A 251 -4.73 4.13 -15.05
CA PHE A 251 -4.70 2.68 -15.11
C PHE A 251 -5.94 2.11 -14.42
N ASP A 252 -6.82 1.51 -15.21
CA ASP A 252 -8.01 0.80 -14.76
C ASP A 252 -7.79 -0.70 -14.90
N PHE A 253 -7.41 -1.35 -13.81
CA PHE A 253 -7.11 -2.76 -13.79
C PHE A 253 -8.18 -3.50 -13.01
N SER A 254 -8.76 -4.51 -13.65
CA SER A 254 -9.78 -5.37 -13.04
C SER A 254 -9.52 -6.84 -13.32
N GLU A 255 -9.83 -7.70 -12.35
CA GLU A 255 -9.73 -9.16 -12.49
C GLU A 255 -8.40 -9.65 -13.13
N HIS A 256 -7.25 -9.22 -12.60
CA HIS A 256 -5.93 -9.51 -13.19
C HIS A 256 -4.97 -10.25 -12.25
N ASP A 257 -4.02 -11.01 -12.82
CA ASP A 257 -3.02 -11.74 -12.02
C ASP A 257 -1.76 -10.92 -11.66
N GLY A 258 -1.48 -9.82 -12.35
CA GLY A 258 -0.51 -8.84 -11.85
C GLY A 258 -0.04 -7.83 -12.89
N MET A 259 0.43 -6.67 -12.43
CA MET A 259 1.01 -5.62 -13.28
C MET A 259 2.38 -5.19 -12.74
N MET A 260 3.37 -5.15 -13.63
CA MET A 260 4.68 -4.56 -13.40
C MET A 260 4.72 -3.16 -14.02
N LEU A 261 5.05 -2.15 -13.20
CA LEU A 261 4.94 -0.74 -13.55
C LEU A 261 6.27 -0.01 -13.29
N SER A 262 6.88 0.59 -14.30
CA SER A 262 8.13 1.33 -14.11
C SER A 262 8.22 2.62 -14.91
N ASN A 263 8.87 3.64 -14.34
CA ASN A 263 9.13 4.91 -15.02
C ASN A 263 7.84 5.59 -15.49
N ILE A 264 6.89 5.75 -14.57
CA ILE A 264 5.53 6.20 -14.90
C ILE A 264 5.32 7.65 -14.45
N HIS A 265 4.83 8.47 -15.37
CA HIS A 265 4.42 9.84 -15.12
C HIS A 265 2.96 10.07 -15.49
N GLY A 266 2.20 10.70 -14.60
CA GLY A 266 0.81 11.09 -14.85
C GLY A 266 0.56 12.54 -14.46
N PHE A 267 -0.24 13.26 -15.24
CA PHE A 267 -0.64 14.64 -14.95
C PHE A 267 -2.15 14.82 -15.13
N GLY A 268 -2.84 15.34 -14.11
CA GLY A 268 -4.23 15.79 -14.27
C GLY A 268 -5.27 14.67 -14.37
N LYS A 269 -5.13 13.60 -13.57
CA LYS A 269 -6.06 12.46 -13.55
C LYS A 269 -6.87 12.38 -12.27
N GLY A 270 -8.14 12.02 -12.37
CA GLY A 270 -9.00 11.79 -11.21
C GLY A 270 -8.53 10.61 -10.35
N VAL A 271 -8.17 9.49 -11.00
CA VAL A 271 -7.55 8.32 -10.35
C VAL A 271 -6.34 7.87 -11.16
N VAL A 272 -5.24 7.56 -10.46
CA VAL A 272 -4.05 6.99 -11.10
C VAL A 272 -4.22 5.49 -11.27
N PHE A 273 -4.38 4.74 -10.17
CA PHE A 273 -4.59 3.30 -10.20
C PHE A 273 -5.97 2.94 -9.65
N ASN A 274 -6.84 2.39 -10.50
CA ASN A 274 -8.00 1.63 -10.07
C ASN A 274 -7.66 0.14 -10.12
N ASN A 275 -7.87 -0.58 -9.02
CA ASN A 275 -7.55 -1.99 -8.88
C ASN A 275 -8.76 -2.75 -8.31
N ASP A 276 -9.61 -3.25 -9.22
CA ASP A 276 -10.92 -3.81 -8.91
C ASP A 276 -10.96 -5.34 -9.10
N GLN A 277 -11.06 -6.08 -8.00
CA GLN A 277 -11.12 -7.54 -8.01
C GLN A 277 -12.44 -8.09 -8.55
N LYS A 278 -13.52 -7.29 -8.58
CA LYS A 278 -14.90 -7.69 -8.96
C LYS A 278 -15.36 -8.99 -8.29
N GLY A 279 -14.90 -9.26 -7.07
CA GLY A 279 -15.23 -10.46 -6.30
C GLY A 279 -14.56 -11.76 -6.79
N THR A 280 -13.64 -11.70 -7.74
CA THR A 280 -12.90 -12.87 -8.23
C THR A 280 -11.73 -13.28 -7.31
N THR A 281 -11.09 -14.42 -7.60
CA THR A 281 -9.92 -14.92 -6.84
C THR A 281 -8.58 -14.62 -7.53
N ARG A 282 -8.55 -13.65 -8.44
CA ARG A 282 -7.32 -13.21 -9.12
C ARG A 282 -6.34 -12.59 -8.13
N LEU A 283 -5.04 -12.61 -8.45
CA LEU A 283 -3.98 -12.14 -7.54
C LEU A 283 -3.99 -10.62 -7.31
N MET A 284 -4.43 -9.82 -8.29
CA MET A 284 -4.63 -8.37 -8.22
C MET A 284 -3.38 -7.56 -7.79
N THR A 285 -2.18 -8.06 -8.07
CA THR A 285 -0.92 -7.44 -7.61
C THR A 285 -0.47 -6.30 -8.54
N LEU A 286 -0.18 -5.14 -7.97
CA LEU A 286 0.49 -4.03 -8.64
C LEU A 286 1.88 -3.86 -8.03
N SER A 287 2.92 -3.97 -8.84
CA SER A 287 4.31 -3.84 -8.38
C SER A 287 5.05 -2.85 -9.27
N GLY A 288 5.91 -2.01 -8.69
CA GLY A 288 6.59 -1.04 -9.52
C GLY A 288 7.45 0.00 -8.85
N SER A 289 8.12 0.82 -9.66
CA SER A 289 9.03 1.86 -9.16
C SER A 289 9.18 3.07 -10.08
N ASN A 290 9.73 4.14 -9.52
CA ASN A 290 10.03 5.40 -10.21
C ASN A 290 8.76 6.10 -10.76
N PHE A 291 8.00 6.70 -9.84
CA PHE A 291 6.72 7.33 -10.12
C PHE A 291 6.74 8.85 -9.93
N LEU A 292 6.07 9.58 -10.82
CA LEU A 292 5.75 10.99 -10.63
C LEU A 292 4.32 11.27 -11.08
N PHE A 293 3.46 11.60 -10.13
CA PHE A 293 2.07 11.96 -10.39
C PHE A 293 1.83 13.39 -9.95
N ASP A 294 1.53 14.25 -10.91
CA ASP A 294 1.34 15.68 -10.68
C ASP A 294 -0.11 16.07 -10.90
N LYS A 295 -0.67 16.80 -9.94
CA LYS A 295 -2.08 17.23 -9.92
C LYS A 295 -3.07 16.10 -10.19
N CYS A 296 -3.00 15.03 -9.41
CA CYS A 296 -3.90 13.88 -9.51
C CYS A 296 -4.78 13.73 -8.25
N GLY A 297 -5.98 13.17 -8.42
CA GLY A 297 -6.98 13.09 -7.36
C GLY A 297 -6.76 11.95 -6.36
N THR A 298 -6.59 10.72 -6.83
CA THR A 298 -6.36 9.56 -5.96
C THR A 298 -5.28 8.68 -6.56
N LEU A 299 -4.25 8.33 -5.77
CA LEU A 299 -3.16 7.47 -6.19
C LEU A 299 -3.65 6.03 -6.41
N VAL A 300 -4.29 5.43 -5.40
CA VAL A 300 -4.82 4.06 -5.48
C VAL A 300 -6.26 4.05 -5.00
N ASN A 301 -7.15 3.50 -5.82
CA ASN A 301 -8.46 3.02 -5.45
C ASN A 301 -8.47 1.50 -5.59
N SER A 302 -8.66 0.75 -4.50
CA SER A 302 -8.64 -0.72 -4.57
C SER A 302 -9.60 -1.37 -3.60
N ASN A 303 -10.24 -2.45 -4.07
CA ASN A 303 -11.08 -3.35 -3.27
C ASN A 303 -10.50 -4.78 -3.15
N ALA A 304 -9.25 -4.96 -3.57
CA ALA A 304 -8.67 -6.29 -3.76
C ALA A 304 -8.33 -6.97 -2.42
N SER A 305 -8.51 -8.29 -2.38
CA SER A 305 -8.20 -9.16 -1.24
C SER A 305 -6.95 -10.00 -1.53
N GLY A 306 -5.83 -9.65 -0.89
CA GLY A 306 -4.52 -10.25 -1.21
C GLY A 306 -3.40 -9.89 -0.25
N ALA A 307 -2.51 -10.84 0.04
CA ALA A 307 -1.36 -10.61 0.92
C ALA A 307 -0.35 -9.57 0.39
N ARG A 308 -0.39 -9.18 -0.89
CA ARG A 308 0.48 -8.13 -1.45
C ARG A 308 -0.18 -7.50 -2.68
N ILE A 309 -1.15 -6.64 -2.45
CA ILE A 309 -1.94 -5.98 -3.51
C ILE A 309 -1.16 -4.86 -4.18
N VAL A 310 -0.47 -4.01 -3.40
CA VAL A 310 0.39 -2.95 -3.94
C VAL A 310 1.79 -3.09 -3.35
N ASP A 311 2.80 -2.95 -4.21
CA ASP A 311 4.21 -2.95 -3.85
C ASP A 311 4.98 -1.91 -4.67
N PHE A 312 4.94 -0.66 -4.20
CA PHE A 312 5.51 0.47 -4.93
C PHE A 312 6.73 1.08 -4.23
N PHE A 313 7.79 1.33 -5.01
CA PHE A 313 9.06 1.86 -4.53
C PHE A 313 9.42 3.18 -5.22
N GLY A 314 9.58 4.24 -4.44
CA GLY A 314 10.05 5.54 -4.90
C GLY A 314 9.03 6.24 -5.79
N GLY A 315 8.36 7.24 -5.22
CA GLY A 315 7.37 8.01 -5.96
C GLY A 315 7.11 9.39 -5.37
N THR A 316 6.64 10.31 -6.21
CA THR A 316 6.06 11.58 -5.77
C THR A 316 4.62 11.65 -6.24
N PHE A 317 3.70 11.90 -5.30
CA PHE A 317 2.27 12.10 -5.57
C PHE A 317 1.87 13.50 -5.12
N ILE A 318 1.47 14.33 -6.08
CA ILE A 318 1.00 15.70 -5.86
C ILE A 318 -0.52 15.68 -6.03
N HIS A 319 -1.19 15.81 -4.90
CA HIS A 319 -2.64 15.75 -4.81
C HIS A 319 -3.28 17.05 -5.29
N ASP A 320 -4.19 16.92 -6.25
CA ASP A 320 -5.08 17.96 -6.75
C ASP A 320 -6.33 17.27 -7.33
N TYR A 321 -7.52 17.87 -7.28
CA TYR A 321 -8.77 17.25 -7.76
C TYR A 321 -9.25 16.01 -6.95
N ALA A 322 -9.40 16.15 -5.63
CA ALA A 322 -10.04 15.14 -4.80
C ALA A 322 -11.41 14.72 -5.35
N ARG A 323 -11.47 13.54 -6.00
CA ARG A 323 -12.70 12.93 -6.50
C ARG A 323 -13.25 11.89 -5.53
N LEU A 324 -12.36 11.05 -5.01
CA LEU A 324 -12.68 10.03 -4.02
C LEU A 324 -12.30 10.50 -2.62
N LYS A 325 -12.72 9.72 -1.63
CA LYS A 325 -12.30 9.94 -0.24
C LYS A 325 -10.85 9.50 -0.12
N GLY A 326 -9.94 10.46 -0.03
CA GLY A 326 -8.52 10.25 0.25
C GLY A 326 -7.57 10.20 -0.95
N MET A 327 -6.28 10.41 -0.66
CA MET A 327 -5.20 10.19 -1.65
C MET A 327 -5.02 8.71 -1.95
N MET A 328 -5.39 7.83 -1.02
CA MET A 328 -5.66 6.42 -1.26
C MET A 328 -7.03 6.05 -0.70
N THR A 329 -7.79 5.28 -1.47
CA THR A 329 -9.09 4.73 -1.10
C THR A 329 -8.94 3.21 -1.09
N LEU A 330 -8.94 2.62 0.11
CA LEU A 330 -8.63 1.21 0.33
C LEU A 330 -9.85 0.49 0.90
N SER A 331 -10.22 -0.62 0.28
CA SER A 331 -11.29 -1.49 0.75
C SER A 331 -10.88 -2.95 0.54
N ASN A 332 -11.61 -3.84 1.18
CA ASN A 332 -11.50 -5.28 1.03
C ASN A 332 -12.87 -5.87 1.32
N SER A 333 -13.76 -5.79 0.33
CA SER A 333 -15.14 -6.26 0.47
C SER A 333 -15.24 -7.78 0.54
N THR A 334 -14.26 -8.48 -0.04
CA THR A 334 -14.24 -9.96 -0.11
C THR A 334 -13.76 -10.60 1.20
N GLN A 335 -12.88 -9.92 1.94
CA GLN A 335 -12.35 -10.30 3.27
C GLN A 335 -11.82 -11.74 3.40
N THR A 336 -11.40 -12.38 2.30
CA THR A 336 -10.82 -13.73 2.34
C THR A 336 -9.44 -13.75 3.00
N GLN A 337 -8.73 -12.63 3.00
CA GLN A 337 -7.45 -12.41 3.67
C GLN A 337 -7.23 -10.91 3.87
N ILE A 338 -6.17 -10.53 4.61
CA ILE A 338 -5.79 -9.10 4.77
C ILE A 338 -5.19 -8.59 3.46
N ALA A 339 -5.77 -7.53 2.91
CA ALA A 339 -5.27 -6.79 1.76
C ALA A 339 -4.07 -5.92 2.16
N GLN A 340 -2.87 -6.19 1.62
CA GLN A 340 -1.67 -5.44 2.00
C GLN A 340 -1.19 -4.48 0.90
N TYR A 341 -0.85 -3.26 1.30
CA TYR A 341 -0.41 -2.16 0.43
C TYR A 341 0.93 -1.62 0.94
N TYR A 342 1.98 -1.69 0.14
CA TYR A 342 3.33 -1.24 0.49
C TYR A 342 3.71 0.01 -0.31
N LEU A 343 4.04 1.08 0.41
CA LEU A 343 4.59 2.30 -0.14
C LEU A 343 5.94 2.60 0.50
N ASN A 344 7.01 2.35 -0.27
CA ASN A 344 8.39 2.54 0.16
C ASN A 344 8.98 3.81 -0.48
N GLY A 345 9.45 4.76 0.32
CA GLY A 345 10.12 5.98 -0.15
C GLY A 345 9.23 6.95 -0.91
N TRP A 346 7.95 7.04 -0.54
CA TRP A 346 6.96 7.90 -1.21
C TRP A 346 6.91 9.31 -0.63
N LYS A 347 6.77 10.31 -1.50
CA LYS A 347 6.57 11.72 -1.14
C LYS A 347 5.19 12.18 -1.57
N PHE A 348 4.41 12.68 -0.63
CA PHE A 348 3.10 13.26 -0.87
C PHE A 348 3.19 14.79 -0.78
N GLN A 349 2.45 15.47 -1.64
CA GLN A 349 2.37 16.93 -1.67
C GLN A 349 0.95 17.36 -2.00
N LEU A 350 0.61 18.62 -1.68
CA LEU A 350 -0.58 19.28 -2.19
C LEU A 350 -0.17 20.15 -3.38
N GLY A 351 -1.04 20.29 -4.36
CA GLY A 351 -0.85 21.24 -5.45
C GLY A 351 -0.58 22.66 -4.94
N SER A 352 0.39 23.35 -5.53
CA SER A 352 0.71 24.74 -5.21
C SER A 352 0.86 25.57 -6.50
N PRO A 353 -0.10 26.46 -6.83
CA PRO A 353 -1.40 26.61 -6.17
C PRO A 353 -2.25 25.34 -6.33
N LEU A 354 -3.17 25.12 -5.38
CA LEU A 354 -4.21 24.11 -5.48
C LEU A 354 -5.23 24.57 -6.52
N LEU A 355 -5.53 23.74 -7.53
CA LEU A 355 -6.39 24.12 -8.66
C LEU A 355 -7.74 23.41 -8.68
N GLY A 356 -7.82 22.23 -8.08
CA GLY A 356 -9.04 21.49 -7.81
C GLY A 356 -9.34 21.38 -6.32
N ASP A 357 -10.23 20.46 -5.99
CA ASP A 357 -10.57 20.17 -4.60
C ASP A 357 -9.44 19.38 -3.92
N SER A 358 -9.27 19.58 -2.61
CA SER A 358 -8.34 18.76 -1.81
C SER A 358 -9.12 17.89 -0.82
N THR A 359 -8.52 16.79 -0.40
CA THR A 359 -9.02 15.98 0.70
C THR A 359 -8.22 16.26 1.97
N ASP A 360 -8.85 16.11 3.13
CA ASP A 360 -8.19 16.16 4.44
C ASP A 360 -7.75 14.77 4.92
N THR A 361 -8.20 13.71 4.25
CA THR A 361 -7.85 12.34 4.56
C THR A 361 -6.73 11.87 3.63
N PHE A 362 -5.59 11.47 4.17
CA PHE A 362 -4.52 10.90 3.32
C PHE A 362 -4.87 9.47 2.89
N PHE A 363 -5.24 8.63 3.86
CA PHE A 363 -5.54 7.23 3.66
C PHE A 363 -6.96 6.96 4.15
N TYR A 364 -7.87 6.69 3.23
CA TYR A 364 -9.25 6.36 3.55
C TYR A 364 -9.47 4.86 3.45
N PHE A 365 -9.92 4.27 4.55
CA PHE A 365 -10.34 2.87 4.59
C PHE A 365 -11.87 2.81 4.50
N ALA A 366 -12.37 2.32 3.37
CA ALA A 366 -13.81 2.28 3.08
C ALA A 366 -14.53 1.21 3.90
N ASP A 367 -13.86 0.10 4.16
CA ASP A 367 -14.37 -0.98 5.00
C ASP A 367 -13.86 -0.84 6.45
N PRO A 368 -14.64 -1.27 7.46
CA PRO A 368 -14.19 -1.28 8.85
C PRO A 368 -12.93 -2.14 9.09
N ALA A 369 -12.71 -3.15 8.24
CA ALA A 369 -11.68 -4.18 8.41
C ALA A 369 -11.07 -4.61 7.07
N GLY A 370 -9.91 -5.25 7.15
CA GLY A 370 -9.41 -6.10 6.06
C GLY A 370 -8.27 -5.50 5.24
N CYS A 371 -7.81 -4.28 5.53
CA CYS A 371 -6.67 -3.66 4.86
C CYS A 371 -5.47 -3.44 5.81
N SER A 372 -4.27 -3.48 5.24
CA SER A 372 -3.02 -3.14 5.90
C SER A 372 -2.18 -2.26 4.99
N LEU A 373 -1.88 -1.04 5.42
CA LEU A 373 -0.98 -0.12 4.72
C LEU A 373 0.39 -0.10 5.41
N ILE A 374 1.44 -0.38 4.66
CA ILE A 374 2.83 -0.38 5.13
C ILE A 374 3.53 0.79 4.47
N LEU A 375 3.98 1.75 5.27
CA LEU A 375 4.68 2.96 4.84
C LEU A 375 6.12 2.87 5.32
N ASN A 376 7.10 2.85 4.43
CA ASN A 376 8.51 2.91 4.84
C ASN A 376 9.15 4.16 4.26
N SER A 377 9.69 5.02 5.12
CA SER A 377 10.27 6.32 4.74
C SER A 377 9.32 7.18 3.89
N ALA A 378 8.02 7.14 4.20
CA ALA A 378 7.03 7.99 3.53
C ALA A 378 7.10 9.43 4.06
N ILE A 379 6.88 10.42 3.20
CA ILE A 379 6.89 11.84 3.56
C ILE A 379 5.53 12.45 3.20
N LEU A 380 4.85 13.04 4.19
CA LEU A 380 3.58 13.72 4.02
C LEU A 380 3.71 15.21 4.38
N PRO A 381 2.91 16.09 3.73
CA PRO A 381 2.86 17.50 4.11
C PRO A 381 2.14 17.64 5.46
N SER A 382 2.57 18.61 6.27
CA SER A 382 1.87 18.97 7.51
C SER A 382 0.56 19.68 7.16
N LYS A 383 -0.58 18.98 7.29
CA LYS A 383 -1.93 19.55 7.10
C LYS A 383 -2.79 19.20 8.32
N GLY A 384 -3.16 20.19 9.14
CA GLY A 384 -4.22 20.08 10.17
C GLY A 384 -4.26 18.80 11.03
N THR A 385 -5.48 18.33 11.30
CA THR A 385 -5.79 17.08 12.03
C THR A 385 -5.49 15.86 11.17
N LEU A 386 -4.60 15.00 11.67
CA LEU A 386 -4.17 13.76 11.00
C LEU A 386 -5.16 12.62 11.24
N GLU A 387 -6.25 12.58 10.48
CA GLU A 387 -7.06 11.36 10.40
C GLU A 387 -6.40 10.39 9.40
N LEU A 388 -5.50 9.56 9.92
CA LEU A 388 -4.84 8.51 9.15
C LEU A 388 -5.64 7.20 9.10
N ASN A 389 -6.71 7.06 9.91
CA ASN A 389 -7.52 5.86 9.99
C ASN A 389 -8.98 6.17 10.35
N ASN A 390 -9.90 5.26 10.05
CA ASN A 390 -11.28 5.37 10.47
C ASN A 390 -11.44 5.07 11.98
N PRO A 391 -12.45 5.64 12.67
CA PRO A 391 -12.69 5.37 14.09
C PRO A 391 -13.12 3.92 14.41
N LEU A 392 -13.48 3.12 13.40
CA LEU A 392 -14.06 1.78 13.53
C LEU A 392 -13.03 0.72 13.11
N LYS A 393 -12.20 0.35 14.09
CA LYS A 393 -10.83 -0.19 14.01
C LYS A 393 -10.67 -1.67 13.61
N SER A 394 -10.33 -1.96 12.35
CA SER A 394 -9.62 -3.22 11.99
C SER A 394 -8.65 -3.12 10.81
N ASN A 395 -8.40 -1.93 10.28
CA ASN A 395 -7.33 -1.69 9.30
C ASN A 395 -6.00 -1.33 9.98
N MET A 396 -4.88 -1.83 9.43
CA MET A 396 -3.54 -1.65 10.00
C MET A 396 -2.75 -0.59 9.24
N MET A 397 -1.94 0.20 9.95
CA MET A 397 -0.87 1.01 9.37
C MET A 397 0.44 0.73 10.09
N ASN A 398 1.50 0.40 9.34
CA ASN A 398 2.81 0.01 9.88
C ASN A 398 3.95 0.79 9.20
N GLY A 399 5.12 0.84 9.85
CA GLY A 399 6.39 1.33 9.29
C GLY A 399 6.79 2.71 9.82
N ASP A 400 7.31 3.59 8.97
CA ASP A 400 7.73 4.95 9.36
C ASP A 400 7.29 6.02 8.36
N ILE A 401 6.86 7.15 8.92
CA ILE A 401 6.36 8.32 8.19
C ILE A 401 7.00 9.60 8.73
N THR A 402 7.34 10.54 7.85
CA THR A 402 7.75 11.89 8.20
C THR A 402 6.66 12.88 7.81
N ILE A 403 6.17 13.67 8.76
CA ILE A 403 5.14 14.69 8.56
C ILE A 403 5.71 16.05 8.92
N GLY A 404 5.83 16.93 7.93
CA GLY A 404 6.58 18.18 8.10
C GLY A 404 8.01 17.89 8.58
N SER A 405 8.35 18.34 9.79
CA SER A 405 9.68 18.10 10.39
C SER A 405 9.73 16.92 11.38
N ARG A 406 8.63 16.17 11.54
CA ARG A 406 8.50 15.12 12.58
C ARG A 406 8.52 13.74 11.95
N ARG A 407 9.43 12.87 12.40
CA ARG A 407 9.38 11.44 12.07
C ARG A 407 8.55 10.69 13.11
N ILE A 408 7.65 9.84 12.64
CA ILE A 408 6.73 9.03 13.42
C ILE A 408 6.96 7.58 13.01
N ASN A 409 7.27 6.71 13.97
CA ASN A 409 7.25 5.28 13.75
C ASN A 409 5.82 4.79 13.98
N LEU A 410 5.22 4.25 12.92
CA LEU A 410 3.91 3.60 12.94
C LEU A 410 4.12 2.16 13.41
N GLU A 411 4.35 2.00 14.71
CA GLU A 411 4.32 0.70 15.37
C GLU A 411 2.97 0.50 16.05
N ARG A 412 2.49 -0.75 16.07
CA ARG A 412 1.23 -1.12 16.71
C ARG A 412 1.37 -1.13 18.23
N THR A 413 1.46 0.04 18.86
CA THR A 413 1.40 0.16 20.32
C THR A 413 0.05 0.74 20.74
N TYR A 414 -0.93 -0.12 20.96
CA TYR A 414 -1.80 0.13 22.11
C TYR A 414 -1.10 -0.55 23.27
N GLY A 415 -0.44 0.23 24.12
CA GLY A 415 0.21 -0.29 25.31
C GLY A 415 -0.80 -1.15 26.08
N SER A 416 -0.55 -2.45 26.17
CA SER A 416 -1.28 -3.29 27.11
C SER A 416 -1.09 -2.67 28.49
N TYR A 417 -2.19 -2.40 29.19
CA TYR A 417 -2.12 -1.87 30.54
C TYR A 417 -1.51 -2.86 31.54
N ILE A 418 -1.43 -4.14 31.14
CA ILE A 418 -0.74 -5.19 31.88
C ILE A 418 0.71 -5.27 31.37
N PRO A 419 1.73 -4.90 32.18
CA PRO A 419 3.13 -4.86 31.74
C PRO A 419 3.75 -6.24 31.49
N ASN A 420 3.37 -7.26 32.26
CA ASN A 420 3.82 -8.65 32.11
C ASN A 420 2.72 -9.54 31.49
N SER A 421 2.07 -9.04 30.43
CA SER A 421 0.89 -9.67 29.83
C SER A 421 1.12 -11.10 29.32
N ARG A 422 2.36 -11.50 29.02
CA ARG A 422 2.75 -12.86 28.58
C ARG A 422 3.27 -13.76 29.71
N LEU A 423 3.31 -13.26 30.95
CA LEU A 423 3.73 -14.03 32.13
C LEU A 423 5.16 -14.58 32.03
N LEU A 424 6.04 -13.90 31.28
CA LEU A 424 7.39 -14.38 30.97
C LEU A 424 8.40 -14.04 32.08
N THR A 425 8.18 -12.93 32.77
CA THR A 425 9.00 -12.56 33.92
C THR A 425 8.38 -13.15 35.18
N VAL A 426 9.15 -13.95 35.91
CA VAL A 426 8.74 -14.59 37.17
C VAL A 426 9.59 -14.10 38.34
N ASP A 427 8.97 -13.95 39.51
CA ASP A 427 9.65 -13.70 40.77
C ASP A 427 10.48 -14.94 41.14
N GLN A 428 11.77 -14.76 41.35
CA GLN A 428 12.70 -15.85 41.62
C GLN A 428 12.46 -16.52 42.98
N ASN A 429 11.75 -15.87 43.91
CA ASN A 429 11.52 -16.40 45.25
C ASN A 429 10.30 -17.32 45.33
N ASN A 430 9.27 -17.06 44.54
CA ASN A 430 8.00 -17.80 44.59
C ASN A 430 7.58 -18.41 43.24
N GLY A 431 8.32 -18.13 42.17
CA GLY A 431 8.07 -18.64 40.82
C GLY A 431 6.85 -18.03 40.12
N MET A 432 6.20 -17.02 40.71
CA MET A 432 4.98 -16.42 40.14
C MET A 432 5.31 -15.36 39.09
N PRO A 433 4.43 -15.12 38.10
CA PRO A 433 4.55 -14.00 37.18
C PRO A 433 4.59 -12.65 37.91
N MET A 434 5.61 -11.85 37.64
CA MET A 434 5.75 -10.50 38.21
C MET A 434 4.54 -9.63 37.87
N GLY A 435 4.00 -8.90 38.84
CA GLY A 435 2.81 -8.07 38.67
C GLY A 435 1.48 -8.84 38.69
N PHE A 436 1.51 -10.12 39.03
CA PHE A 436 0.32 -10.95 39.27
C PHE A 436 0.31 -11.44 40.71
N ASN A 437 -0.90 -11.73 41.20
CA ASN A 437 -1.17 -12.19 42.55
C ASN A 437 -2.00 -13.47 42.52
N ILE A 438 -2.03 -14.18 43.65
CA ILE A 438 -3.00 -15.26 43.87
C ILE A 438 -4.26 -14.65 44.48
N SER A 439 -5.41 -14.92 43.87
CA SER A 439 -6.71 -14.69 44.47
C SER A 439 -7.23 -15.99 45.06
N GLY A 440 -7.82 -15.94 46.25
CA GLY A 440 -8.41 -17.09 46.94
C GLY A 440 -7.42 -18.05 47.59
N ASN A 441 -7.93 -18.89 48.50
CA ASN A 441 -7.13 -19.89 49.22
C ASN A 441 -6.93 -21.16 48.38
N GLY A 442 -5.85 -21.89 48.62
CA GLY A 442 -5.59 -23.19 48.00
C GLY A 442 -5.13 -23.14 46.54
N VAL A 443 -4.86 -21.97 45.98
CA VAL A 443 -4.35 -21.80 44.62
C VAL A 443 -2.83 -21.76 44.63
N LYS A 444 -2.21 -22.43 43.66
CA LYS A 444 -0.76 -22.40 43.43
C LYS A 444 -0.47 -21.97 42.00
N VAL A 445 0.42 -20.99 41.85
CA VAL A 445 0.87 -20.48 40.55
C VAL A 445 2.37 -20.69 40.45
N VAL A 446 2.82 -21.31 39.36
CA VAL A 446 4.24 -21.41 39.01
C VAL A 446 4.39 -21.09 37.53
N ALA A 447 5.07 -19.99 37.24
CA ALA A 447 5.14 -19.39 35.92
C ALA A 447 3.75 -19.28 35.28
N GLN A 448 3.53 -19.98 34.18
CA GLN A 448 2.29 -19.97 33.42
C GLN A 448 1.27 -21.01 33.91
N GLU A 449 1.63 -21.90 34.85
CA GLU A 449 0.75 -22.98 35.31
C GLU A 449 0.05 -22.61 36.63
N VAL A 450 -1.28 -22.74 36.63
CA VAL A 450 -2.18 -22.47 37.76
C VAL A 450 -2.87 -23.77 38.15
N THR A 451 -2.73 -24.15 39.41
CA THR A 451 -3.33 -25.35 40.02
C THR A 451 -4.04 -24.98 41.33
N SER A 452 -4.84 -25.90 41.86
CA SER A 452 -5.66 -25.66 43.05
C SER A 452 -5.82 -26.92 43.88
N SER A 453 -5.94 -26.76 45.20
CA SER A 453 -6.36 -27.82 46.13
C SER A 453 -7.86 -27.77 46.46
N ASN A 454 -8.63 -26.87 45.81
CA ASN A 454 -10.05 -26.72 46.08
C ASN A 454 -10.87 -27.82 45.39
N THR A 455 -11.87 -28.37 46.08
CA THR A 455 -12.75 -29.43 45.55
C THR A 455 -13.72 -28.94 44.48
N ALA A 456 -13.97 -27.64 44.39
CA ALA A 456 -14.81 -27.01 43.39
C ALA A 456 -14.14 -25.78 42.78
N THR A 457 -14.50 -25.46 41.53
CA THR A 457 -13.99 -24.28 40.82
C THR A 457 -14.67 -22.99 41.29
N SER A 458 -13.96 -21.86 41.18
CA SER A 458 -14.47 -20.55 41.56
C SER A 458 -13.85 -19.45 40.72
N TYR A 459 -14.69 -18.55 40.21
CA TYR A 459 -14.25 -17.31 39.54
C TYR A 459 -13.49 -16.34 40.45
N TYR A 460 -13.49 -16.59 41.77
CA TYR A 460 -12.81 -15.74 42.76
C TYR A 460 -11.45 -16.28 43.20
N SER A 461 -11.05 -17.47 42.72
CA SER A 461 -9.80 -18.11 43.11
C SER A 461 -8.97 -18.42 41.87
N GLY A 462 -7.77 -17.86 41.74
CA GLY A 462 -6.95 -18.00 40.53
C GLY A 462 -5.79 -17.02 40.41
N LEU A 463 -5.27 -16.88 39.19
CA LEU A 463 -4.22 -15.91 38.85
C LEU A 463 -4.84 -14.54 38.60
N LEU A 464 -4.50 -13.55 39.43
CA LEU A 464 -5.07 -12.20 39.40
C LEU A 464 -4.04 -11.19 38.92
N ASN A 465 -4.40 -10.39 37.92
CA ASN A 465 -3.75 -9.11 37.68
C ASN A 465 -4.64 -7.97 38.16
N ARG A 466 -4.04 -7.02 38.90
CA ARG A 466 -4.65 -5.74 39.23
C ARG A 466 -3.90 -4.63 38.52
N THR A 467 -4.61 -3.89 37.69
CA THR A 467 -4.12 -2.71 36.99
C THR A 467 -4.76 -1.48 37.61
N PHE A 468 -3.95 -0.45 37.90
CA PHE A 468 -4.38 0.82 38.45
C PHE A 468 -4.30 1.95 37.41
N ASP A 469 -4.87 3.11 37.73
CA ASP A 469 -4.79 4.35 36.95
C ASP A 469 -5.28 4.24 35.49
N VAL A 470 -6.25 3.37 35.22
CA VAL A 470 -6.87 3.20 33.90
C VAL A 470 -7.90 4.31 33.65
N ASN A 471 -7.43 5.56 33.61
CA ASN A 471 -8.28 6.75 33.50
C ASN A 471 -8.65 7.05 32.03
N GLN A 472 -9.44 6.15 31.42
CA GLN A 472 -9.83 6.25 30.01
C GLN A 472 -11.34 6.23 29.78
N THR A 473 -11.77 6.99 28.79
CA THR A 473 -13.14 6.98 28.25
C THR A 473 -13.20 6.14 26.98
N GLY A 474 -14.19 5.26 26.87
CA GLY A 474 -14.46 4.44 25.70
C GLY A 474 -14.23 2.96 25.96
N THR A 475 -14.27 2.16 24.91
CA THR A 475 -14.31 0.70 25.02
C THR A 475 -12.97 0.07 25.43
N MET A 476 -12.97 -0.73 26.50
CA MET A 476 -11.87 -1.57 26.96
C MET A 476 -12.14 -3.04 26.68
N THR A 477 -11.13 -3.78 26.26
CA THR A 477 -11.23 -5.23 26.05
C THR A 477 -10.22 -5.97 26.89
N VAL A 478 -10.72 -6.98 27.60
CA VAL A 478 -9.94 -7.97 28.30
C VAL A 478 -9.84 -9.22 27.44
N MET A 479 -8.63 -9.73 27.30
CA MET A 479 -8.36 -10.99 26.64
C MET A 479 -7.45 -11.88 27.47
N ALA A 480 -7.82 -13.14 27.59
CA ALA A 480 -6.99 -14.18 28.17
C ALA A 480 -6.85 -15.33 27.17
N TYR A 481 -5.63 -15.85 27.05
CA TYR A 481 -5.30 -17.03 26.25
C TYR A 481 -4.67 -18.09 27.15
N ALA A 482 -5.08 -19.33 26.95
CA ALA A 482 -4.52 -20.50 27.62
C ALA A 482 -4.28 -21.63 26.62
N THR A 483 -3.25 -22.43 26.87
CA THR A 483 -2.92 -23.64 26.08
C THR A 483 -3.54 -24.90 26.68
N ALA A 484 -3.96 -24.85 27.94
CA ALA A 484 -4.76 -25.87 28.62
C ALA A 484 -5.58 -25.20 29.72
N ILE A 485 -6.81 -25.66 29.98
CA ILE A 485 -7.69 -25.05 31.00
C ILE A 485 -8.12 -25.99 32.13
N GLY A 486 -7.93 -27.31 31.98
CA GLY A 486 -8.53 -28.27 32.90
C GLY A 486 -10.05 -28.12 32.96
N ASP A 487 -10.62 -28.04 34.16
CA ASP A 487 -12.02 -27.66 34.39
C ASP A 487 -12.21 -26.18 34.79
N SER A 488 -11.19 -25.32 34.58
CA SER A 488 -11.27 -23.89 34.86
C SER A 488 -12.54 -23.29 34.26
N PRO A 489 -13.34 -22.53 35.03
CA PRO A 489 -14.63 -22.05 34.56
C PRO A 489 -14.50 -20.86 33.62
N GLY A 490 -13.36 -20.15 33.59
CA GLY A 490 -13.17 -18.94 32.78
C GLY A 490 -12.35 -17.85 33.46
N ILE A 491 -12.62 -16.59 33.08
CA ILE A 491 -12.07 -15.39 33.72
C ILE A 491 -13.15 -14.57 34.41
N ARG A 492 -12.76 -13.88 35.50
CA ARG A 492 -13.54 -12.81 36.11
C ARG A 492 -12.86 -11.49 35.84
N VAL A 493 -13.63 -10.51 35.39
CA VAL A 493 -13.17 -9.12 35.21
C VAL A 493 -13.98 -8.23 36.12
N THR A 494 -13.31 -7.40 36.92
CA THR A 494 -13.95 -6.32 37.68
C THR A 494 -13.30 -4.97 37.38
N ALA A 495 -14.11 -3.92 37.28
CA ALA A 495 -13.65 -2.54 37.12
C ALA A 495 -14.31 -1.67 38.20
N THR A 496 -13.51 -0.88 38.94
CA THR A 496 -13.96 -0.05 40.07
C THR A 496 -13.24 1.30 40.10
N ASP A 497 -13.76 2.22 40.91
CA ASP A 497 -13.05 3.46 41.26
C ASP A 497 -11.88 3.23 42.24
N ASP A 498 -11.11 4.30 42.46
CA ASP A 498 -9.93 4.33 43.35
C ASP A 498 -10.25 4.03 44.81
N ASN A 499 -11.53 4.11 45.20
CA ASN A 499 -11.99 3.85 46.58
C ASN A 499 -12.62 2.46 46.74
N TYR A 500 -12.61 1.62 45.70
CA TYR A 500 -13.27 0.31 45.69
C TYR A 500 -14.77 0.38 46.02
N THR A 501 -15.46 1.43 45.59
CA THR A 501 -16.88 1.60 45.89
C THR A 501 -17.71 0.53 45.19
N GLU A 502 -18.43 -0.31 45.94
CA GLU A 502 -19.24 -1.39 45.34
C GLU A 502 -20.40 -0.87 44.46
N ALA A 503 -20.87 0.36 44.66
CA ALA A 503 -21.93 0.97 43.86
C ALA A 503 -21.49 1.32 42.42
N THR A 504 -20.20 1.46 42.17
CA THR A 504 -19.62 1.81 40.86
C THR A 504 -18.92 0.63 40.18
N LYS A 505 -18.98 -0.56 40.79
CA LYS A 505 -18.29 -1.76 40.32
C LYS A 505 -19.01 -2.44 39.16
N ILE A 506 -18.27 -2.72 38.11
CA ILE A 506 -18.66 -3.69 37.09
C ILE A 506 -18.01 -5.03 37.43
N GLU A 507 -18.79 -6.11 37.40
CA GLU A 507 -18.28 -7.49 37.45
C GLU A 507 -18.82 -8.30 36.27
N LYS A 508 -17.93 -9.04 35.61
CA LYS A 508 -18.26 -9.96 34.51
C LYS A 508 -17.50 -11.27 34.65
N LYS A 509 -18.18 -12.37 34.36
CA LYS A 509 -17.63 -13.74 34.37
C LYS A 509 -17.78 -14.32 32.99
N ILE A 510 -16.67 -14.78 32.41
CA ILE A 510 -16.58 -15.14 30.99
C ILE A 510 -16.00 -16.53 30.87
N PRO A 511 -16.75 -17.49 30.32
CA PRO A 511 -16.25 -18.84 30.13
C PRO A 511 -15.19 -18.90 29.04
N TRP A 512 -14.38 -19.94 29.07
CA TRP A 512 -13.45 -20.24 27.98
C TRP A 512 -14.20 -20.73 26.74
N THR A 513 -13.78 -20.26 25.57
CA THR A 513 -14.13 -20.79 24.26
C THR A 513 -12.88 -21.31 23.57
N ILE A 514 -13.02 -22.12 22.51
CA ILE A 514 -11.89 -22.61 21.73
C ILE A 514 -11.78 -21.80 20.44
N GLU A 515 -10.60 -21.25 20.18
CA GLU A 515 -10.25 -20.59 18.91
C GLU A 515 -8.91 -21.15 18.41
N GLY A 516 -8.95 -21.99 17.38
CA GLY A 516 -7.76 -22.69 16.87
C GLY A 516 -7.14 -23.61 17.92
N GLY A 517 -5.84 -23.44 18.19
CA GLY A 517 -5.09 -24.22 19.19
C GLY A 517 -5.12 -23.65 20.61
N TYR A 518 -5.92 -22.62 20.88
CA TYR A 518 -5.97 -21.93 22.18
C TYR A 518 -7.38 -21.92 22.78
N TYR A 519 -7.41 -21.89 24.11
CA TYR A 519 -8.60 -21.50 24.88
C TYR A 519 -8.57 -19.99 25.10
N VAL A 520 -9.69 -19.34 24.80
CA VAL A 520 -9.81 -17.88 24.78
C VAL A 520 -10.97 -17.44 25.66
N ALA A 521 -10.76 -16.40 26.45
CA ALA A 521 -11.85 -15.67 27.09
C ALA A 521 -11.71 -14.18 26.75
N ARG A 522 -12.76 -13.61 26.19
CA ARG A 522 -12.79 -12.22 25.69
C ARG A 522 -14.02 -11.50 26.22
N ILE A 523 -13.82 -10.28 26.71
CA ILE A 523 -14.92 -9.38 27.00
C ILE A 523 -14.57 -7.93 26.71
N THR A 524 -15.56 -7.24 26.19
CA THR A 524 -15.54 -5.81 25.97
C THR A 524 -16.42 -5.10 27.02
N ILE A 525 -15.87 -4.07 27.66
CA ILE A 525 -16.50 -3.27 28.71
C ILE A 525 -16.34 -1.80 28.34
N GLU A 526 -17.43 -1.04 28.39
CA GLU A 526 -17.37 0.41 28.20
C GLU A 526 -16.73 1.07 29.43
N SER A 527 -15.60 1.74 29.24
CA SER A 527 -14.84 2.39 30.30
C SER A 527 -15.17 3.87 30.41
N THR A 528 -15.11 4.36 31.64
CA THR A 528 -15.19 5.79 31.97
C THR A 528 -13.99 6.16 32.84
N PRO A 529 -13.64 7.44 32.98
CA PRO A 529 -12.58 7.88 33.89
C PRO A 529 -12.80 7.50 35.36
N LEU A 530 -13.99 7.04 35.74
CA LEU A 530 -14.27 6.51 37.08
C LEU A 530 -13.75 5.08 37.29
N TYR A 531 -13.46 4.33 36.22
CA TYR A 531 -12.97 2.94 36.30
C TYR A 531 -11.46 2.90 36.24
N SER A 532 -10.83 3.37 37.30
CA SER A 532 -9.38 3.49 37.42
C SER A 532 -8.70 2.17 37.82
N ILE A 533 -9.42 1.23 38.45
CA ILE A 533 -8.89 -0.06 38.90
C ILE A 533 -9.54 -1.20 38.12
N TRP A 534 -8.72 -2.06 37.51
CA TRP A 534 -9.15 -3.24 36.75
C TRP A 534 -8.51 -4.50 37.30
N ASP A 535 -9.35 -5.47 37.65
CA ASP A 535 -8.97 -6.77 38.16
C ASP A 535 -9.36 -7.85 37.16
N ILE A 536 -8.39 -8.66 36.74
CA ILE A 536 -8.59 -9.79 35.83
C ILE A 536 -8.10 -11.05 36.52
N CYS A 537 -9.03 -11.91 36.93
CA CYS A 537 -8.76 -13.18 37.59
C CYS A 537 -9.01 -14.35 36.63
N CYS A 538 -7.95 -15.04 36.24
CA CYS A 538 -8.04 -16.30 35.52
C CYS A 538 -8.25 -17.44 36.53
N ALA A 539 -9.45 -18.01 36.55
CA ALA A 539 -9.90 -18.91 37.60
C ALA A 539 -9.12 -20.23 37.58
N ALA A 540 -8.65 -20.69 38.75
CA ALA A 540 -7.98 -21.97 38.86
C ALA A 540 -8.96 -23.14 38.63
N PRO A 541 -8.48 -24.29 38.10
CA PRO A 541 -9.25 -25.53 38.06
C PRO A 541 -9.53 -26.08 39.46
N SER A 542 -10.35 -27.12 39.59
CA SER A 542 -10.49 -27.91 40.82
C SER A 542 -9.30 -28.86 41.00
N ILE A 543 -9.16 -29.44 42.19
CA ILE A 543 -8.12 -30.41 42.52
C ILE A 543 -8.13 -31.65 41.60
N SER A 544 -9.30 -32.03 41.07
CA SER A 544 -9.46 -33.12 40.09
C SER A 544 -9.47 -32.64 38.64
N GLY A 545 -9.50 -31.33 38.43
CA GLY A 545 -9.71 -30.69 37.13
C GLY A 545 -8.46 -30.55 36.26
N GLY A 546 -7.28 -30.83 36.79
CA GLY A 546 -6.00 -30.66 36.08
C GLY A 546 -5.38 -29.28 36.32
N ALA A 547 -4.79 -28.68 35.28
CA ALA A 547 -4.07 -27.42 35.36
C ALA A 547 -4.55 -26.41 34.30
N LEU A 548 -4.58 -25.13 34.66
CA LEU A 548 -4.73 -24.02 33.74
C LEU A 548 -3.33 -23.54 33.34
N ARG A 549 -3.00 -23.59 32.05
CA ARG A 549 -1.73 -23.09 31.50
C ARG A 549 -1.96 -21.82 30.71
N MET A 550 -1.65 -20.70 31.33
CA MET A 550 -1.86 -19.37 30.79
C MET A 550 -0.77 -19.01 29.78
N HIS A 551 -1.18 -18.55 28.61
CA HIS A 551 -0.25 -18.00 27.62
C HIS A 551 -0.12 -16.47 27.77
N SER A 552 -1.26 -15.78 27.91
CA SER A 552 -1.25 -14.32 28.07
C SER A 552 -2.57 -13.78 28.64
N VAL A 553 -2.50 -12.64 29.32
CA VAL A 553 -3.63 -11.84 29.81
C VAL A 553 -3.40 -10.38 29.41
N SER A 554 -4.39 -9.73 28.82
CA SER A 554 -4.26 -8.36 28.28
C SER A 554 -5.48 -7.51 28.62
N LEU A 555 -5.23 -6.23 28.87
CA LEU A 555 -6.22 -5.18 29.01
C LEU A 555 -5.87 -4.07 28.03
N ILE A 556 -6.73 -3.84 27.03
CA ILE A 556 -6.43 -2.93 25.91
C ILE A 556 -7.61 -2.02 25.57
N PRO A 557 -7.38 -0.78 25.13
CA PRO A 557 -8.43 0.17 24.76
C PRO A 557 -8.92 -0.03 23.32
N SER A 558 -9.70 -1.10 23.05
CA SER A 558 -10.54 -1.33 21.84
C SER A 558 -11.03 -2.78 21.78
N PRO A 559 -12.20 -3.09 21.17
CA PRO A 559 -12.51 -4.45 20.72
C PRO A 559 -11.35 -4.99 19.83
N VAL A 560 -10.86 -6.18 20.18
CA VAL A 560 -9.65 -6.76 19.59
C VAL A 560 -9.93 -7.34 18.21
N PHE A 561 -9.17 -6.89 17.20
CA PHE A 561 -8.81 -7.70 16.04
C PHE A 561 -7.27 -7.72 15.88
N ASN A 562 -6.76 -8.91 15.58
CA ASN A 562 -5.52 -9.48 16.10
C ASN A 562 -4.20 -9.00 15.43
N TYR A 563 -3.09 -9.26 16.16
CA TYR A 563 -1.65 -9.37 15.80
C TYR A 563 -0.64 -8.28 16.21
N SER A 564 0.25 -8.63 17.14
CA SER A 564 1.65 -8.75 16.71
C SER A 564 2.05 -10.22 16.81
N SER A 565 2.54 -10.76 15.69
CA SER A 565 3.44 -11.91 15.70
C SER A 565 4.84 -11.38 16.01
N GLU A 566 5.09 -11.02 17.26
CA GLU A 566 6.45 -10.69 17.68
C GLU A 566 7.21 -11.98 17.96
N LEU A 567 8.03 -12.34 16.97
CA LEU A 567 9.27 -13.08 17.12
C LEU A 567 10.02 -12.61 18.38
N ARG A 568 10.76 -13.53 19.02
CA ARG A 568 11.76 -13.17 20.05
C ARG A 568 12.57 -11.97 19.56
N GLU A 569 12.66 -10.91 20.37
CA GLU A 569 13.72 -9.92 20.18
C GLU A 569 15.06 -10.66 20.19
N PRO A 570 15.91 -10.50 19.17
CA PRO A 570 17.28 -10.96 19.27
C PRO A 570 17.99 -10.10 20.32
N PRO A 571 18.94 -10.67 21.09
CA PRO A 571 19.76 -9.89 22.01
C PRO A 571 20.45 -8.75 21.26
N LEU A 572 20.38 -7.53 21.81
CA LEU A 572 20.98 -6.32 21.22
C LEU A 572 22.49 -6.50 21.06
N LEU A 573 23.01 -6.11 19.89
CA LEU A 573 24.42 -6.20 19.55
C LEU A 573 25.19 -4.95 20.03
N LYS A 574 26.48 -5.13 20.33
CA LYS A 574 27.46 -4.13 20.82
C LYS A 574 27.50 -2.81 20.03
N SER A 575 26.95 -2.77 18.82
CA SER A 575 26.91 -1.62 17.92
C SER A 575 25.91 -0.51 18.29
N GLN A 576 24.90 -0.78 19.11
CA GLN A 576 23.85 0.21 19.44
C GLN A 576 24.23 1.20 20.55
N VAL A 577 25.41 1.04 21.17
CA VAL A 577 25.98 2.02 22.14
C VAL A 577 26.63 3.21 21.42
N GLY A 578 26.63 3.25 20.08
CA GLY A 578 27.31 4.27 19.26
C GLY A 578 26.68 5.67 19.19
N SER A 579 25.54 5.92 19.85
CA SER A 579 24.87 7.24 19.85
C SER A 579 24.76 7.85 21.27
N MET A 580 25.90 8.04 21.93
CA MET A 580 25.99 8.67 23.26
C MET A 580 25.88 10.19 23.17
N ALA A 581 25.18 10.82 24.11
CA ALA A 581 24.76 12.22 24.03
C ALA A 581 25.78 13.21 24.61
N THR A 582 26.63 12.79 25.55
CA THR A 582 27.65 13.64 26.17
C THR A 582 28.77 12.82 26.83
N THR A 583 29.86 13.48 27.24
CA THR A 583 31.00 12.89 27.97
C THR A 583 31.19 13.58 29.31
N MET A 584 31.47 12.84 30.37
CA MET A 584 31.79 13.37 31.69
C MET A 584 33.05 12.73 32.28
N LEU A 585 33.83 13.49 33.05
CA LEU A 585 35.01 12.97 33.75
C LEU A 585 34.61 12.48 35.15
N LEU A 586 34.96 11.25 35.50
CA LEU A 586 34.80 10.70 36.84
C LEU A 586 36.15 10.47 37.53
N GLN A 587 36.18 10.73 38.84
CA GLN A 587 37.27 10.28 39.71
C GLN A 587 36.98 8.85 40.19
N ALA A 588 38.00 7.99 40.19
CA ALA A 588 37.88 6.59 40.61
C ALA A 588 37.26 6.48 42.01
N ASN A 589 36.32 5.54 42.16
CA ASN A 589 35.58 5.22 43.38
C ASN A 589 34.85 6.40 44.03
N THR A 590 34.62 7.49 43.29
CA THR A 590 33.98 8.70 43.81
C THR A 590 32.58 8.87 43.19
N PRO A 591 31.50 8.80 43.99
CA PRO A 591 30.15 9.06 43.49
C PRO A 591 30.02 10.50 42.99
N THR A 592 29.69 10.68 41.72
CA THR A 592 29.57 11.98 41.07
C THR A 592 28.14 12.21 40.58
N MET A 593 27.59 13.38 40.90
CA MET A 593 26.22 13.75 40.51
C MET A 593 26.10 14.07 39.02
N LEU A 594 25.07 13.54 38.37
CA LEU A 594 24.75 13.86 36.98
C LEU A 594 24.09 15.25 36.85
N GLN A 595 24.50 16.05 35.86
CA GLN A 595 23.99 17.41 35.66
C GLN A 595 22.53 17.46 35.14
N ARG A 596 21.84 18.57 35.44
CA ARG A 596 20.38 18.75 35.37
C ARG A 596 19.79 18.84 33.95
N SER A 597 20.61 18.88 32.90
CA SER A 597 20.16 19.10 31.52
C SER A 597 19.58 17.86 30.82
N VAL A 598 19.46 16.71 31.48
CA VAL A 598 19.17 15.41 30.81
C VAL A 598 18.02 14.59 31.45
N TRP A 599 17.27 15.10 32.44
CA TRP A 599 16.10 14.38 32.97
C TRP A 599 15.15 15.32 33.73
N GLY A 600 13.84 15.09 33.60
CA GLY A 600 12.81 16.05 33.98
C GLY A 600 11.63 15.47 34.77
N LYS A 601 11.86 14.94 35.98
CA LYS A 601 10.95 14.97 37.15
C LYS A 601 11.54 14.21 38.35
N THR A 602 10.98 14.43 39.53
CA THR A 602 11.47 13.91 40.82
C THR A 602 11.11 12.44 41.08
N SER A 603 10.27 11.82 40.25
CA SER A 603 9.90 10.39 40.21
C SER A 603 9.77 9.93 38.75
N GLY A 604 10.05 8.66 38.41
CA GLY A 604 9.98 8.16 37.03
C GLY A 604 10.86 6.96 36.75
N VAL A 605 11.04 6.64 35.46
CA VAL A 605 11.96 5.59 34.98
C VAL A 605 13.08 6.25 34.18
N ALA A 606 14.32 5.96 34.54
CA ALA A 606 15.50 6.41 33.82
C ALA A 606 16.28 5.21 33.29
N ARG A 607 16.52 5.19 31.98
CA ARG A 607 17.43 4.24 31.34
C ARG A 607 18.73 4.96 30.99
N VAL A 608 19.83 4.46 31.52
CA VAL A 608 21.14 5.09 31.39
C VAL A 608 22.11 4.15 30.70
N TYR A 609 22.69 4.64 29.60
CA TYR A 609 23.69 3.97 28.79
C TYR A 609 25.05 4.58 29.09
N LEU A 610 26.02 3.74 29.42
CA LEU A 610 27.37 4.14 29.81
C LEU A 610 28.42 3.39 29.02
N LYS A 611 29.50 4.10 28.69
CA LYS A 611 30.70 3.51 28.11
C LYS A 611 31.96 4.18 28.65
N THR A 612 32.88 3.38 29.18
CA THR A 612 34.28 3.74 29.46
C THR A 612 35.18 3.12 28.40
N ASP A 613 36.49 3.27 28.56
CA ASP A 613 37.48 2.66 27.66
C ASP A 613 37.44 1.13 27.72
N THR A 614 37.05 0.55 28.86
CA THR A 614 37.08 -0.90 29.11
C THR A 614 35.71 -1.51 29.37
N THR A 615 34.73 -0.73 29.84
CA THR A 615 33.41 -1.22 30.25
C THR A 615 32.27 -0.55 29.50
N VAL A 616 31.28 -1.33 29.09
CA VAL A 616 29.98 -0.83 28.66
C VAL A 616 28.93 -1.29 29.66
N ALA A 617 28.05 -0.38 30.10
CA ALA A 617 26.96 -0.73 31.00
C ALA A 617 25.62 -0.10 30.60
N ILE A 618 24.54 -0.84 30.83
CA ILE A 618 23.17 -0.34 30.69
C ILE A 618 22.43 -0.57 32.00
N PHE A 619 21.91 0.51 32.56
CA PHE A 619 21.11 0.50 33.78
C PHE A 619 19.70 0.98 33.49
N THR A 620 18.70 0.30 34.05
CA THR A 620 17.37 0.89 34.20
C THR A 620 17.11 1.11 35.69
N LEU A 621 16.70 2.32 36.06
CA LEU A 621 16.36 2.72 37.42
C LEU A 621 14.91 3.16 37.48
N TYR A 622 14.22 2.72 38.52
CA TYR A 622 12.84 3.10 38.83
C TYR A 622 12.84 3.93 40.11
N LYS A 623 12.13 5.07 40.11
CA LYS A 623 11.90 5.89 41.31
C LYS A 623 10.40 6.13 41.50
N LEU A 624 9.84 5.46 42.51
CA LEU A 624 8.39 5.32 42.70
C LEU A 624 7.72 6.44 43.52
N LYS A 625 8.45 7.25 44.31
CA LYS A 625 7.92 8.42 45.05
C LYS A 625 9.01 9.35 45.60
N ASP A 626 8.62 10.56 46.03
CA ASP A 626 9.54 11.66 46.37
C ASP A 626 10.13 11.68 47.80
N SER A 627 9.63 10.90 48.78
CA SER A 627 9.94 11.17 50.19
C SER A 627 10.31 10.02 51.15
N GLU A 628 10.43 8.74 50.74
CA GLU A 628 10.82 7.61 51.65
C GLU A 628 11.62 6.53 50.88
N PRO A 629 12.40 5.62 51.54
CA PRO A 629 13.61 5.01 50.96
C PRO A 629 13.34 4.15 49.72
N VAL A 630 14.16 4.40 48.71
CA VAL A 630 14.02 3.93 47.32
C VAL A 630 14.44 2.46 47.19
N THR A 631 13.53 1.58 46.78
CA THR A 631 13.93 0.34 46.12
C THR A 631 14.37 0.69 44.70
N VAL A 632 15.66 0.99 44.52
CA VAL A 632 16.25 1.08 43.19
C VAL A 632 16.33 -0.36 42.67
N VAL A 633 15.34 -0.82 41.91
CA VAL A 633 15.52 -2.04 41.13
C VAL A 633 16.47 -1.69 39.99
N LYS A 634 17.74 -2.10 40.14
CA LYS A 634 18.81 -1.92 39.15
C LYS A 634 18.80 -3.14 38.24
N ASP A 635 18.15 -3.01 37.09
CA ASP A 635 18.33 -4.02 36.04
C ASP A 635 19.61 -3.69 35.28
N VAL A 636 20.65 -4.50 35.50
CA VAL A 636 21.88 -4.48 34.71
C VAL A 636 21.69 -5.41 33.53
N TYR A 637 21.41 -4.84 32.36
CA TYR A 637 21.19 -5.64 31.16
C TYR A 637 22.49 -6.18 30.57
N TYR A 638 23.58 -5.43 30.74
CA TYR A 638 24.90 -5.77 30.23
C TYR A 638 25.92 -4.94 31.00
N GLN A 639 26.93 -5.61 31.56
CA GLN A 639 28.15 -5.00 32.10
C GLN A 639 29.31 -5.95 31.79
N ASP A 640 30.24 -5.49 30.97
CA ASP A 640 31.31 -6.32 30.40
C ASP A 640 32.61 -5.50 30.40
N GLY A 641 33.68 -6.05 30.98
CA GLY A 641 34.96 -5.38 31.21
C GLY A 641 35.36 -5.25 32.70
N ASP A 642 36.58 -4.73 32.94
CA ASP A 642 37.21 -4.71 34.28
C ASP A 642 36.80 -3.51 35.16
N ASP A 643 36.17 -2.47 34.59
CA ASP A 643 35.69 -1.32 35.37
C ASP A 643 34.26 -1.55 35.88
N VAL A 644 34.06 -1.45 37.19
CA VAL A 644 32.76 -1.59 37.84
C VAL A 644 32.03 -0.24 37.87
N LEU A 645 30.96 -0.13 37.07
CA LEU A 645 30.08 1.04 37.04
C LEU A 645 28.87 0.85 37.97
N ASN A 646 28.61 1.83 38.83
CA ASN A 646 27.49 1.84 39.74
C ASN A 646 26.68 3.13 39.62
N LEU A 647 25.39 2.98 39.32
CA LEU A 647 24.46 4.07 39.20
C LEU A 647 23.40 3.97 40.29
N THR A 648 23.17 5.08 41.00
CA THR A 648 22.27 5.15 42.14
C THR A 648 21.37 6.37 42.05
N TRP A 649 20.17 6.28 42.60
CA TRP A 649 19.24 7.40 42.70
C TRP A 649 18.90 7.67 44.18
N PRO A 650 19.61 8.59 44.87
CA PRO A 650 19.43 8.85 46.30
C PRO A 650 18.11 9.55 46.62
N THR A 651 17.58 9.28 47.82
CA THR A 651 16.38 9.93 48.38
C THR A 651 16.60 11.44 48.47
N GLY A 652 15.78 12.23 47.77
CA GLY A 652 15.91 13.69 47.71
C GLY A 652 17.11 14.23 46.90
N GLY A 653 17.87 13.36 46.22
CA GLY A 653 19.07 13.74 45.47
C GLY A 653 19.03 13.42 43.97
N ARG A 654 20.12 13.77 43.26
CA ARG A 654 20.27 13.50 41.81
C ARG A 654 20.88 12.13 41.57
N LEU A 655 20.62 11.55 40.39
CA LEU A 655 21.34 10.36 39.92
C LEU A 655 22.84 10.55 40.12
N THR A 656 23.47 9.56 40.75
CA THR A 656 24.89 9.57 41.09
C THR A 656 25.55 8.35 40.45
N LEU A 657 26.60 8.59 39.68
CA LEU A 657 27.38 7.57 39.01
C LEU A 657 28.77 7.47 39.66
N SER A 658 29.24 6.25 39.90
CA SER A 658 30.62 5.96 40.29
C SER A 658 31.22 4.90 39.36
N SER A 659 32.52 5.04 39.07
CA SER A 659 33.34 4.08 38.33
C SER A 659 34.50 3.65 39.23
N SER A 660 34.85 2.36 39.21
CA SER A 660 35.98 1.84 39.98
C SER A 660 37.34 2.28 39.45
N ALA A 661 37.44 2.52 38.13
CA ALA A 661 38.66 2.94 37.44
C ALA A 661 38.76 4.46 37.24
N GLY A 662 37.63 5.18 37.20
CA GLY A 662 37.57 6.61 36.84
C GLY A 662 37.77 6.86 35.34
N GLY A 663 37.96 8.13 34.97
CA GLY A 663 38.22 8.54 33.57
C GLY A 663 37.02 9.15 32.84
N ASN A 664 37.15 9.33 31.52
CA ASN A 664 36.09 9.91 30.68
C ASN A 664 35.02 8.86 30.38
N ILE A 665 33.78 9.16 30.72
CA ILE A 665 32.63 8.29 30.51
C ILE A 665 31.68 8.93 29.52
N GLN A 666 31.36 8.19 28.45
CA GLN A 666 30.30 8.56 27.53
C GLN A 666 28.96 8.12 28.09
N ILE A 667 27.99 9.03 28.13
CA ILE A 667 26.69 8.82 28.77
C ILE A 667 25.53 9.30 27.91
N ARG A 668 24.44 8.54 27.94
CA ARG A 668 23.11 8.94 27.47
C ARG A 668 22.06 8.50 28.49
N ILE A 669 21.09 9.36 28.75
CA ILE A 669 19.97 9.09 29.65
C ILE A 669 18.69 9.26 28.86
N ASP A 670 17.88 8.21 28.81
CA ASP A 670 16.54 8.22 28.24
C ASP A 670 15.53 8.08 29.38
N GLY A 671 14.59 9.01 29.52
CA GLY A 671 13.57 8.97 30.58
C GLY A 671 12.62 10.17 30.59
N ALA A 672 11.44 9.96 31.17
CA ALA A 672 10.41 10.97 31.46
C ALA A 672 10.26 11.14 32.97
#